data_AF-A0A4Q1ST10-F1
#
_entry.id   AF-A0A4Q1ST10-F1
#
_cell.length_a   1.000
_cell.length_b   1.000
_cell.length_c   1.000
_cell.angle_alpha   90.00
_cell.angle_beta   90.00
_cell.angle_gamma   90.00
#
_symmetry.space_group_name_H-M   'P 1'
#
loop_
_entity.id
_entity.type
_entity.pdbx_description
1 polymer ?
#
loop_
_entity_poly.entity_id
_entity_poly.type
_entity_poly.pdbx_seq_one_letter_code
_entity_poly.pdbx_strand_id
1 'polypeptide(L)'
;MKKINKKMINVVTTAALVASLAAPFAVSADSDNVITTVPSIADDYESEETSEGSKDYGKPVSQILIKEDNVEFTNGQIFRLTLPEGVKFVKDAYDKDKNTSLLATYLVGAKVETVTNQVLELSVDVDGKKLTDEMKVPFYVEVDGATGELKATLESMDTTLSPGTYTFAKVGDGNTTTTVEEVKKVSDSASSIATIRVDENSVNAMGSDKQSITFKLPSKFKWEEADIEFSSAFGGLTEVGSTEDADDVGAGEYHLKFNDNNLVLTFDPAGSRDQRGTIYIKNAKISAKDGASYGDVELNIDGDEVTESDIVIAKYTDFNTNVSVDGEPKELVAGRYIDDKDDMKLAKLKIKEDIAGSIIPGRKVKVELPTWVKAYDAELKDASEVTLTKAGITYNSDRNEIEFTIEKLSGKADFSIQFYSSIQADKTGDITAKVTSKAGIEGELVLGKAVAPVTVEATAAKVQIGLKEQDLSDIIITETAKGNIKEGWLTVALPENMKWAEEPKVEVLEGNLDIDDEVELDKTEDGKDNVVKIKVDSESSKASKIKISGGKLTLDRTVPYGAIEAKIGGSLIENSVDEIDEDKADERAMFEDKDYVAKVVLAEVITPAPAETAAVANFVIDSTTYKVDGVEKTADVAPYINNGRTFLPVRFVAEALGVTESNIIWNANTKTVTLIKGDRIAQMTIGSNKLIVNGVAVQMDAAAEIKDGRTTLPLRYAAQALGAEVEWDEATRTVTIKN
;
A
#
# COMPACT_ATOMS: atom_id res chain seq x y z
N MET A 1 15.28 37.05 39.63
CA MET A 1 13.94 37.63 39.91
C MET A 1 12.91 36.52 39.69
N LYS A 2 11.91 36.43 40.57
CA LYS A 2 10.91 35.33 40.62
C LYS A 2 10.23 35.12 39.24
N LYS A 3 10.51 34.00 38.55
CA LYS A 3 9.64 33.49 37.47
C LYS A 3 8.36 32.97 38.14
N ILE A 4 7.23 33.54 37.75
CA ILE A 4 5.90 33.23 38.28
C ILE A 4 5.45 31.90 37.67
N ASN A 5 5.25 30.92 38.55
CA ASN A 5 4.74 29.60 38.23
C ASN A 5 3.26 29.70 37.80
N LYS A 6 2.96 29.52 36.51
CA LYS A 6 1.58 29.44 35.99
C LYS A 6 1.20 27.98 35.74
N LYS A 7 0.52 27.38 36.72
CA LYS A 7 -0.20 26.11 36.57
C LYS A 7 -1.49 26.29 35.76
N MET A 8 -1.70 25.36 34.82
CA MET A 8 -2.93 24.98 34.10
C MET A 8 -3.48 26.02 33.09
N ILE A 9 -4.01 25.67 31.91
CA ILE A 9 -4.96 24.61 31.54
C ILE A 9 -4.76 24.26 30.05
N ASN A 10 -4.76 22.98 29.69
CA ASN A 10 -4.97 22.51 28.32
C ASN A 10 -6.35 22.96 27.81
N VAL A 11 -6.37 23.93 26.90
CA VAL A 11 -7.52 24.22 26.03
C VAL A 11 -7.02 24.16 24.59
N VAL A 12 -7.39 23.08 23.91
CA VAL A 12 -7.39 23.02 22.44
C VAL A 12 -8.21 24.21 21.96
N THR A 13 -7.54 25.24 21.46
CA THR A 13 -8.20 26.39 20.83
C THR A 13 -7.78 26.41 19.37
N THR A 14 -8.61 25.76 18.56
CA THR A 14 -8.72 26.06 17.14
C THR A 14 -9.03 27.55 16.99
N ALA A 15 -8.12 28.33 16.41
CA ALA A 15 -8.40 29.65 15.87
C ALA A 15 -8.13 29.61 14.36
N ALA A 16 -9.22 29.56 13.60
CA ALA A 16 -9.22 29.74 12.17
C ALA A 16 -9.53 31.21 11.81
N LEU A 17 -8.91 31.68 10.72
CA LEU A 17 -9.28 32.80 9.83
C LEU A 17 -9.10 34.22 10.40
N VAL A 18 -8.54 35.22 9.70
CA VAL A 18 -8.88 35.83 8.37
C VAL A 18 -7.64 36.69 7.95
N ALA A 19 -7.19 36.90 6.69
CA ALA A 19 -7.81 37.10 5.36
C ALA A 19 -6.76 36.74 4.27
N SER A 20 -7.03 35.89 3.26
CA SER A 20 -7.74 36.12 1.99
C SER A 20 -6.78 36.00 0.78
N LEU A 21 -7.09 35.02 -0.09
CA LEU A 21 -6.57 34.74 -1.45
C LEU A 21 -5.18 34.07 -1.58
N ALA A 22 -5.18 32.74 -1.58
CA ALA A 22 -4.45 31.99 -2.60
C ALA A 22 -5.37 30.90 -3.16
N ALA A 23 -5.97 31.17 -4.32
CA ALA A 23 -6.54 30.14 -5.18
C ALA A 23 -5.41 29.21 -5.68
N PRO A 24 -5.69 27.98 -6.16
CA PRO A 24 -4.65 27.02 -6.48
C PRO A 24 -3.92 27.45 -7.76
N PHE A 25 -2.70 27.94 -7.61
CA PHE A 25 -1.76 28.12 -8.71
C PHE A 25 -1.00 26.81 -8.92
N ALA A 26 -1.46 25.98 -9.85
CA ALA A 26 -0.54 25.14 -10.60
C ALA A 26 0.11 26.04 -11.66
N VAL A 27 1.13 26.79 -11.23
CA VAL A 27 2.05 27.51 -12.10
C VAL A 27 3.36 26.73 -12.02
N SER A 28 3.96 26.44 -13.18
CA SER A 28 5.35 25.99 -13.29
C SER A 28 6.22 26.81 -12.35
N ALA A 29 6.91 26.20 -11.38
CA ALA A 29 7.77 26.94 -10.47
C ALA A 29 8.91 27.58 -11.26
N ASP A 30 8.95 28.92 -11.30
CA ASP A 30 10.04 29.68 -11.94
C ASP A 30 11.23 29.94 -10.97
N SER A 31 11.11 29.49 -9.71
CA SER A 31 12.11 29.71 -8.63
C SER A 31 12.16 28.55 -7.61
N ASP A 32 13.34 27.96 -7.35
CA ASP A 32 13.59 27.02 -6.24
C ASP A 32 14.05 27.72 -4.95
N ASN A 33 13.10 28.28 -4.21
CA ASN A 33 13.40 28.84 -2.89
C ASN A 33 13.57 27.73 -1.84
N VAL A 34 14.64 27.78 -1.04
CA VAL A 34 15.00 26.70 -0.10
C VAL A 34 15.44 27.25 1.25
N ILE A 35 14.98 26.63 2.34
CA ILE A 35 15.51 26.86 3.69
C ILE A 35 16.78 26.04 3.90
N THR A 36 17.85 26.65 4.41
CA THR A 36 19.14 25.94 4.57
C THR A 36 19.15 24.95 5.72
N THR A 37 18.46 25.28 6.82
CA THR A 37 18.43 24.47 8.05
C THR A 37 17.12 24.72 8.81
N VAL A 38 16.62 23.72 9.53
CA VAL A 38 15.45 23.88 10.41
C VAL A 38 15.86 23.49 11.83
N PRO A 39 16.55 24.38 12.58
CA PRO A 39 16.95 24.06 13.95
C PRO A 39 15.75 24.00 14.89
N SER A 40 15.94 23.36 16.04
CA SER A 40 15.03 23.50 17.16
C SER A 40 15.51 24.59 18.12
N ILE A 41 14.64 25.54 18.45
CA ILE A 41 14.94 26.71 19.30
C ILE A 41 13.97 26.76 20.49
N ALA A 42 14.34 27.51 21.53
CA ALA A 42 13.49 27.70 22.71
C ALA A 42 12.23 28.52 22.36
N ASP A 43 11.18 28.38 23.18
CA ASP A 43 9.93 29.14 23.06
C ASP A 43 10.06 30.61 23.46
N ASP A 44 11.17 30.96 24.11
CA ASP A 44 11.63 32.31 24.43
C ASP A 44 12.93 32.69 23.67
N TYR A 45 13.23 32.02 22.55
CA TYR A 45 14.43 32.28 21.77
C TYR A 45 14.49 33.72 21.24
N GLU A 46 15.63 34.39 21.44
CA GLU A 46 15.93 35.70 20.87
C GLU A 46 17.30 35.68 20.18
N SER A 47 17.40 36.22 18.97
CA SER A 47 18.70 36.44 18.31
C SER A 47 19.45 37.60 18.97
N GLU A 48 20.56 37.29 19.64
CA GLU A 48 21.37 38.26 20.39
C GLU A 48 22.59 38.78 19.63
N GLU A 49 23.11 39.95 20.05
CA GLU A 49 24.40 40.47 19.58
C GLU A 49 25.56 39.65 20.15
N THR A 50 26.62 39.44 19.36
CA THR A 50 27.84 38.70 19.76
C THR A 50 28.57 39.35 20.94
N SER A 51 28.35 40.65 21.15
CA SER A 51 28.69 41.40 22.35
C SER A 51 27.88 42.68 22.38
N GLU A 52 27.56 43.20 23.57
CA GLU A 52 26.71 44.38 23.73
C GLU A 52 27.24 45.58 22.92
N GLY A 53 26.46 46.04 21.95
CA GLY A 53 26.78 47.17 21.09
C GLY A 53 27.68 46.83 19.88
N SER A 54 27.98 45.55 19.63
CA SER A 54 28.83 45.10 18.52
C SER A 54 28.18 45.32 17.16
N LYS A 55 26.84 45.37 17.10
CA LYS A 55 26.06 45.37 15.85
C LYS A 55 26.44 44.19 14.96
N ASP A 56 26.69 43.05 15.58
CA ASP A 56 26.92 41.77 14.92
C ASP A 56 26.05 40.75 15.66
N TYR A 57 25.04 40.22 14.97
CA TYR A 57 24.08 39.26 15.52
C TYR A 57 24.53 37.80 15.34
N GLY A 58 25.79 37.60 14.93
CA GLY A 58 26.35 36.28 14.76
C GLY A 58 25.58 35.46 13.71
N LYS A 59 25.40 34.16 13.99
CA LYS A 59 24.72 33.25 13.06
C LYS A 59 23.19 33.36 13.24
N PRO A 60 22.42 33.51 12.15
CA PRO A 60 20.96 33.50 12.23
C PRO A 60 20.44 32.10 12.59
N VAL A 61 19.18 32.02 13.04
CA VAL A 61 18.49 30.74 13.29
C VAL A 61 18.52 29.87 12.03
N SER A 62 18.15 30.47 10.92
CA SER A 62 18.17 29.86 9.60
C SER A 62 18.26 30.95 8.55
N GLN A 63 18.26 30.59 7.28
CA GLN A 63 18.11 31.52 6.16
C GLN A 63 17.32 30.85 5.04
N ILE A 64 16.55 31.66 4.31
CA ILE A 64 15.94 31.26 3.04
C ILE A 64 16.84 31.71 1.90
N LEU A 65 17.14 30.78 1.00
CA LEU A 65 17.76 31.03 -0.29
C LEU A 65 16.65 31.27 -1.30
N ILE A 66 16.62 32.45 -1.87
CA ILE A 66 15.67 32.84 -2.91
C ILE A 66 16.42 32.74 -4.24
N LYS A 67 15.98 31.86 -5.13
CA LYS A 67 16.68 31.51 -6.38
C LYS A 67 15.76 31.66 -7.56
N GLU A 68 16.22 32.25 -8.65
CA GLU A 68 15.51 32.20 -9.93
C GLU A 68 16.26 31.22 -10.84
N ASP A 69 15.67 30.05 -11.12
CA ASP A 69 16.39 28.99 -11.84
C ASP A 69 16.51 29.25 -13.35
N ASN A 70 15.74 30.22 -13.88
CA ASN A 70 15.69 30.53 -15.31
C ASN A 70 15.44 32.02 -15.66
N VAL A 71 15.42 32.92 -14.67
CA VAL A 71 15.16 34.35 -14.84
C VAL A 71 16.22 35.14 -14.05
N GLU A 72 16.59 36.34 -14.50
CA GLU A 72 17.53 37.20 -13.75
C GLU A 72 16.76 38.18 -12.86
N PHE A 73 17.16 38.28 -11.59
CA PHE A 73 16.66 39.29 -10.66
C PHE A 73 16.77 40.68 -11.28
N THR A 74 15.65 41.38 -11.40
CA THR A 74 15.58 42.71 -12.03
C THR A 74 15.56 43.80 -10.97
N ASN A 75 16.37 44.84 -11.18
CA ASN A 75 16.46 45.97 -10.26
C ASN A 75 15.08 46.61 -9.99
N GLY A 76 14.72 46.77 -8.72
CA GLY A 76 13.45 47.34 -8.28
C GLY A 76 12.31 46.33 -8.07
N GLN A 77 12.53 45.02 -8.28
CA GLN A 77 11.57 43.99 -7.86
C GLN A 77 11.41 43.99 -6.33
N ILE A 78 10.17 43.84 -5.85
CA ILE A 78 9.83 43.85 -4.43
C ILE A 78 9.12 42.55 -4.07
N PHE A 79 9.47 41.95 -2.94
CA PHE A 79 8.77 40.80 -2.36
C PHE A 79 8.75 40.91 -0.83
N ARG A 80 7.86 40.16 -0.17
CA ARG A 80 7.71 40.20 1.28
C ARG A 80 7.93 38.85 1.92
N LEU A 81 8.55 38.88 3.10
CA LEU A 81 8.70 37.74 3.98
C LEU A 81 7.94 38.04 5.29
N THR A 82 6.94 37.22 5.57
CA THR A 82 6.04 37.37 6.72
C THR A 82 6.25 36.23 7.70
N LEU A 83 6.53 36.55 8.97
CA LEU A 83 6.62 35.59 10.06
C LEU A 83 5.24 35.25 10.63
N PRO A 84 5.09 34.07 11.26
CA PRO A 84 3.83 33.67 11.88
C PRO A 84 3.58 34.48 13.16
N GLU A 85 2.36 34.38 13.69
CA GLU A 85 2.01 34.95 15.00
C GLU A 85 2.92 34.38 16.11
N GLY A 86 3.27 35.21 17.09
CA GLY A 86 4.19 34.82 18.16
C GLY A 86 5.67 34.78 17.75
N VAL A 87 6.02 35.23 16.55
CA VAL A 87 7.42 35.42 16.13
C VAL A 87 7.60 36.81 15.54
N LYS A 88 8.74 37.46 15.82
CA LYS A 88 9.08 38.80 15.34
C LYS A 88 10.49 38.79 14.74
N PHE A 89 10.76 39.63 13.75
CA PHE A 89 12.11 39.95 13.31
C PHE A 89 12.79 40.87 14.32
N VAL A 90 14.06 40.59 14.63
CA VAL A 90 14.90 41.50 15.41
C VAL A 90 15.24 42.72 14.54
N LYS A 91 14.47 43.80 14.71
CA LYS A 91 14.52 44.99 13.85
C LYS A 91 15.92 45.54 13.67
N ASP A 92 16.69 45.60 14.75
CA ASP A 92 18.03 46.19 14.71
C ASP A 92 18.99 45.37 13.84
N ALA A 93 18.83 44.04 13.75
CA ALA A 93 19.66 43.18 12.89
C ALA A 93 19.55 43.55 11.39
N TYR A 94 18.42 44.13 10.96
CA TYR A 94 18.17 44.54 9.58
C TYR A 94 18.37 46.05 9.33
N ASP A 95 18.84 46.81 10.34
CA ASP A 95 19.17 48.23 10.17
C ASP A 95 20.49 48.38 9.39
N LYS A 96 20.40 48.85 8.15
CA LYS A 96 21.53 49.02 7.23
C LYS A 96 22.63 49.98 7.72
N ASP A 97 22.26 50.98 8.53
CA ASP A 97 23.19 51.99 9.06
C ASP A 97 23.94 51.44 10.28
N LYS A 98 23.38 50.40 10.92
CA LYS A 98 23.99 49.69 12.04
C LYS A 98 24.76 48.43 11.61
N ASN A 99 24.21 47.62 10.70
CA ASN A 99 24.65 46.27 10.41
C ASN A 99 25.18 46.09 8.97
N THR A 100 25.84 47.11 8.41
CA THR A 100 26.26 47.12 7.00
C THR A 100 27.11 45.90 6.60
N SER A 101 28.03 45.45 7.46
CA SER A 101 28.90 44.29 7.17
C SER A 101 28.16 42.95 7.22
N LEU A 102 27.23 42.82 8.17
CA LEU A 102 26.41 41.61 8.34
C LEU A 102 25.46 41.45 7.16
N LEU A 103 24.73 42.52 6.82
CA LEU A 103 23.77 42.51 5.73
C LEU A 103 24.45 42.38 4.36
N ALA A 104 25.67 42.90 4.19
CA ALA A 104 26.46 42.65 2.97
C ALA A 104 26.89 41.19 2.79
N THR A 105 26.88 40.38 3.85
CA THR A 105 27.20 38.95 3.79
C THR A 105 26.00 38.12 3.32
N TYR A 106 24.79 38.48 3.76
CA TYR A 106 23.57 37.72 3.48
C TYR A 106 22.74 38.32 2.33
N LEU A 107 22.42 39.61 2.43
CA LEU A 107 21.54 40.35 1.50
C LEU A 107 22.33 41.04 0.38
N VAL A 108 23.23 40.31 -0.27
CA VAL A 108 23.98 40.83 -1.43
C VAL A 108 22.97 41.25 -2.51
N GLY A 109 23.06 42.49 -3.00
CA GLY A 109 22.18 42.97 -4.10
C GLY A 109 20.72 43.19 -3.70
N ALA A 110 20.43 43.33 -2.41
CA ALA A 110 19.08 43.59 -1.90
C ALA A 110 19.07 44.71 -0.85
N LYS A 111 18.01 45.53 -0.89
CA LYS A 111 17.60 46.41 0.21
C LYS A 111 16.54 45.67 1.03
N VAL A 112 16.64 45.77 2.35
CA VAL A 112 15.64 45.26 3.28
C VAL A 112 15.04 46.40 4.08
N GLU A 113 13.73 46.36 4.27
CA GLU A 113 12.99 47.28 5.13
C GLU A 113 12.08 46.49 6.05
N THR A 114 12.15 46.77 7.35
CA THR A 114 11.23 46.21 8.35
C THR A 114 9.94 47.03 8.35
N VAL A 115 8.91 46.52 7.64
CA VAL A 115 7.60 47.17 7.51
C VAL A 115 6.82 47.07 8.82
N THR A 116 6.81 45.87 9.41
CA THR A 116 6.32 45.61 10.76
C THR A 116 7.31 44.70 11.47
N ASN A 117 7.11 44.43 12.75
CA ASN A 117 7.90 43.43 13.47
C ASN A 117 7.73 42.00 12.92
N GLN A 118 6.78 41.73 12.02
CA GLN A 118 6.58 40.41 11.39
C GLN A 118 6.84 40.40 9.90
N VAL A 119 6.96 41.56 9.26
CA VAL A 119 7.03 41.69 7.81
C VAL A 119 8.31 42.40 7.41
N LEU A 120 9.16 41.70 6.67
CA LEU A 120 10.25 42.30 5.91
C LEU A 120 9.80 42.50 4.47
N GLU A 121 10.06 43.68 3.95
CA GLU A 121 10.00 43.97 2.51
C GLU A 121 11.42 43.99 1.96
N LEU A 122 11.64 43.22 0.90
CA LEU A 122 12.93 43.12 0.22
C LEU A 122 12.80 43.72 -1.17
N SER A 123 13.72 44.60 -1.53
CA SER A 123 13.82 45.19 -2.86
C SER A 123 15.13 44.80 -3.51
N VAL A 124 15.10 44.24 -4.72
CA VAL A 124 16.30 43.95 -5.50
C VAL A 124 17.00 45.27 -5.85
N ASP A 125 18.24 45.42 -5.43
CA ASP A 125 19.09 46.59 -5.63
C ASP A 125 20.46 46.16 -6.15
N VAL A 126 20.49 45.80 -7.42
CA VAL A 126 21.71 45.38 -8.12
C VAL A 126 22.39 46.62 -8.70
N ASP A 127 23.25 47.26 -7.89
CA ASP A 127 24.05 48.45 -8.24
C ASP A 127 25.12 48.11 -9.30
N GLY A 128 24.68 47.72 -10.51
CA GLY A 128 25.51 47.23 -11.60
C GLY A 128 26.19 45.87 -11.38
N LYS A 129 25.94 45.20 -10.25
CA LYS A 129 26.48 43.87 -9.92
C LYS A 129 25.45 42.79 -10.23
N LYS A 130 25.84 41.77 -11.00
CA LYS A 130 25.02 40.56 -11.16
C LYS A 130 24.89 39.87 -9.80
N LEU A 131 23.64 39.67 -9.36
CA LEU A 131 23.34 38.65 -8.36
C LEU A 131 23.72 37.29 -8.97
N THR A 132 24.64 36.60 -8.32
CA THR A 132 25.05 35.25 -8.72
C THR A 132 24.00 34.28 -8.19
N ASP A 133 22.90 34.15 -8.93
CA ASP A 133 21.88 33.08 -8.88
C ASP A 133 21.02 32.95 -7.59
N GLU A 134 21.46 33.44 -6.42
CA GLU A 134 20.70 33.32 -5.15
C GLU A 134 20.79 34.57 -4.25
N MET A 135 19.68 34.92 -3.59
CA MET A 135 19.62 35.90 -2.49
C MET A 135 19.42 35.18 -1.16
N LYS A 136 20.19 35.54 -0.11
CA LYS A 136 20.10 34.90 1.22
C LYS A 136 19.41 35.84 2.19
N VAL A 137 18.24 35.45 2.68
CA VAL A 137 17.54 36.22 3.71
C VAL A 137 17.69 35.50 5.04
N PRO A 138 18.48 36.05 5.99
CA PRO A 138 18.68 35.43 7.29
C PRO A 138 17.43 35.62 8.17
N PHE A 139 17.17 34.68 9.08
CA PHE A 139 16.14 34.78 10.12
C PHE A 139 16.79 35.14 11.46
N TYR A 140 16.85 36.44 11.76
CA TYR A 140 17.12 36.94 13.11
C TYR A 140 15.77 37.27 13.76
N VAL A 141 15.37 36.45 14.73
CA VAL A 141 14.01 36.44 15.26
C VAL A 141 13.97 36.43 16.79
N GLU A 142 12.84 36.90 17.30
CA GLU A 142 12.38 36.79 18.68
C GLU A 142 11.12 35.92 18.66
N VAL A 143 11.10 34.85 19.47
CA VAL A 143 9.94 33.99 19.68
C VAL A 143 9.26 34.44 20.98
N ASP A 144 7.96 34.74 20.87
CA ASP A 144 7.11 35.23 21.95
C ASP A 144 5.84 34.36 21.98
N GLY A 145 5.99 33.15 22.52
CA GLY A 145 4.88 32.22 22.77
C GLY A 145 4.41 31.37 21.58
N ALA A 146 5.16 31.32 20.47
CA ALA A 146 4.89 30.38 19.37
C ALA A 146 5.48 29.00 19.66
N THR A 147 4.74 27.92 19.36
CA THR A 147 5.19 26.53 19.50
C THR A 147 5.04 25.76 18.17
N GLY A 148 5.74 24.63 18.03
CA GLY A 148 5.67 23.79 16.83
C GLY A 148 6.52 24.30 15.66
N GLU A 149 6.07 24.07 14.43
CA GLU A 149 6.80 24.51 13.22
C GLU A 149 6.63 26.01 12.98
N LEU A 150 7.71 26.78 13.03
CA LEU A 150 7.71 28.19 12.67
C LEU A 150 7.88 28.34 11.16
N LYS A 151 6.86 28.87 10.48
CA LYS A 151 6.83 28.99 9.02
C LYS A 151 6.78 30.44 8.57
N ALA A 152 7.72 30.84 7.73
CA ALA A 152 7.71 32.13 7.08
C ALA A 152 7.02 32.04 5.72
N THR A 153 6.13 32.99 5.42
CA THR A 153 5.46 33.10 4.12
C THR A 153 6.18 34.09 3.24
N LEU A 154 6.60 33.64 2.06
CA LEU A 154 7.18 34.44 1.00
C LEU A 154 6.07 34.83 0.02
N GLU A 155 5.81 36.13 -0.08
CA GLU A 155 4.85 36.70 -1.02
C GLU A 155 5.62 37.28 -2.22
N SER A 156 5.26 36.81 -3.41
CA SER A 156 5.88 37.23 -4.67
C SER A 156 5.60 38.69 -5.02
N MET A 157 4.57 39.31 -4.41
CA MET A 157 3.99 40.56 -4.90
C MET A 157 3.72 40.44 -6.42
N ASP A 158 4.18 41.40 -7.23
CA ASP A 158 4.06 41.42 -8.69
C ASP A 158 5.30 40.88 -9.42
N THR A 159 6.11 40.03 -8.77
CA THR A 159 7.34 39.44 -9.35
C THR A 159 7.13 38.03 -9.91
N THR A 160 8.15 37.50 -10.59
CA THR A 160 8.23 36.13 -11.12
C THR A 160 8.54 35.07 -10.05
N LEU A 161 8.75 35.49 -8.80
CA LEU A 161 9.06 34.60 -7.69
C LEU A 161 7.86 33.69 -7.36
N SER A 162 8.13 32.41 -7.11
CA SER A 162 7.10 31.49 -6.63
C SER A 162 6.79 31.80 -5.16
N PRO A 163 5.55 32.19 -4.81
CA PRO A 163 5.17 32.39 -3.41
C PRO A 163 5.14 31.04 -2.70
N GLY A 164 5.36 31.05 -1.39
CA GLY A 164 5.45 29.81 -0.63
C GLY A 164 5.47 30.00 0.87
N THR A 165 5.36 28.90 1.60
CA THR A 165 5.47 28.89 3.06
C THR A 165 6.57 27.92 3.44
N TYR A 166 7.54 28.40 4.23
CA TYR A 166 8.80 27.73 4.47
C TYR A 166 9.04 27.58 5.97
N THR A 167 9.16 26.35 6.46
CA THR A 167 9.51 26.08 7.86
C THR A 167 10.98 26.43 8.08
N PHE A 168 11.26 27.42 8.94
CA PHE A 168 12.63 27.88 9.21
C PHE A 168 13.16 27.47 10.58
N ALA A 169 12.28 27.08 11.51
CA ALA A 169 12.65 26.55 12.83
C ALA A 169 11.53 25.69 13.42
N LYS A 170 11.84 24.94 14.47
CA LYS A 170 10.86 24.22 15.31
C LYS A 170 11.01 24.65 16.77
N VAL A 171 9.91 24.88 17.46
CA VAL A 171 9.88 25.13 18.91
C VAL A 171 9.23 23.93 19.58
N GLY A 172 9.94 23.33 20.54
CA GLY A 172 9.40 22.27 21.38
C GLY A 172 8.70 22.84 22.62
N ASP A 173 7.73 22.11 23.18
CA ASP A 173 7.08 22.50 24.42
C ASP A 173 8.01 22.20 25.62
N GLY A 174 8.40 23.25 26.35
CA GLY A 174 9.33 23.13 27.49
C GLY A 174 10.77 22.79 27.10
N ASN A 175 11.64 22.60 28.09
CA ASN A 175 13.07 22.39 27.90
C ASN A 175 13.43 21.02 27.31
N THR A 176 12.70 19.97 27.67
CA THR A 176 13.01 18.59 27.28
C THR A 176 11.79 17.79 26.83
N THR A 177 12.03 16.73 26.06
CA THR A 177 11.04 15.68 25.76
C THR A 177 11.54 14.34 26.28
N THR A 178 10.73 13.65 27.08
CA THR A 178 11.03 12.29 27.56
C THR A 178 10.28 11.24 26.74
N THR A 179 10.95 10.17 26.35
CA THR A 179 10.39 9.04 25.60
C THR A 179 10.84 7.70 26.19
N VAL A 180 10.03 6.67 26.01
CA VAL A 180 10.36 5.27 26.34
C VAL A 180 10.22 4.44 25.07
N GLU A 181 11.21 3.59 24.76
CA GLU A 181 11.20 2.80 23.53
C GLU A 181 10.05 1.78 23.47
N GLU A 182 9.82 1.05 24.56
CA GLU A 182 8.76 0.05 24.68
C GLU A 182 8.35 -0.16 26.15
N VAL A 183 7.05 -0.14 26.44
CA VAL A 183 6.54 -0.42 27.79
C VAL A 183 6.56 -1.92 28.05
N LYS A 184 7.53 -2.37 28.86
CA LYS A 184 7.68 -3.78 29.24
C LYS A 184 6.77 -4.18 30.40
N LYS A 185 6.38 -5.45 30.44
CA LYS A 185 5.71 -6.04 31.61
C LYS A 185 6.75 -6.44 32.66
N VAL A 186 6.52 -6.08 33.92
CA VAL A 186 7.44 -6.33 35.04
C VAL A 186 6.75 -7.09 36.17
N SER A 187 7.53 -7.85 36.94
CA SER A 187 7.07 -8.60 38.11
C SER A 187 7.44 -7.90 39.43
N ASP A 188 7.19 -8.56 40.56
CA ASP A 188 7.61 -8.11 41.89
C ASP A 188 9.13 -8.26 42.13
N SER A 189 9.78 -9.13 41.36
CA SER A 189 11.25 -9.25 41.33
C SER A 189 11.91 -8.18 40.44
N ALA A 190 13.21 -7.96 40.64
CA ALA A 190 14.00 -7.02 39.83
C ALA A 190 13.87 -7.32 38.33
N SER A 191 13.17 -6.44 37.62
CA SER A 191 12.76 -6.62 36.22
C SER A 191 13.31 -5.47 35.38
N SER A 192 13.90 -5.79 34.22
CA SER A 192 14.42 -4.77 33.30
C SER A 192 13.30 -4.00 32.62
N ILE A 193 13.46 -2.68 32.52
CA ILE A 193 12.61 -1.79 31.72
C ILE A 193 13.29 -1.46 30.38
N ALA A 194 12.60 -0.72 29.51
CA ALA A 194 13.22 -0.21 28.28
C ALA A 194 14.05 1.04 28.56
N THR A 195 14.85 1.43 27.57
CA THR A 195 15.62 2.68 27.64
C THR A 195 14.65 3.85 27.77
N ILE A 196 14.95 4.74 28.72
CA ILE A 196 14.28 6.03 28.84
C ILE A 196 15.21 7.07 28.24
N ARG A 197 14.69 7.90 27.35
CA ARG A 197 15.46 8.92 26.64
C ARG A 197 14.89 10.30 26.93
N VAL A 198 15.75 11.22 27.37
CA VAL A 198 15.41 12.62 27.64
C VAL A 198 16.20 13.49 26.65
N ASP A 199 15.50 14.09 25.70
CA ASP A 199 16.09 14.97 24.67
C ASP A 199 15.91 16.43 25.08
N GLU A 200 16.94 17.26 24.98
CA GLU A 200 16.75 18.73 24.99
C GLU A 200 15.85 19.12 23.83
N ASN A 201 14.95 20.08 23.97
CA ASN A 201 14.13 20.60 22.86
C ASN A 201 14.85 21.70 22.07
N SER A 202 15.76 22.42 22.71
CA SER A 202 16.64 23.43 22.12
C SER A 202 18.08 23.25 22.63
N VAL A 203 19.07 23.76 21.92
CA VAL A 203 20.48 23.63 22.35
C VAL A 203 20.67 24.31 23.70
N ASN A 204 21.28 23.62 24.68
CA ASN A 204 21.48 24.09 26.06
C ASN A 204 20.23 24.17 26.93
N ALA A 205 19.10 23.57 26.51
CA ALA A 205 17.88 23.59 27.30
C ALA A 205 18.01 22.94 28.68
N MET A 206 18.91 21.97 28.87
CA MET A 206 19.26 21.38 30.17
C MET A 206 20.44 22.12 30.83
N GLY A 207 20.51 23.44 30.72
CA GLY A 207 21.50 24.29 31.37
C GLY A 207 22.94 24.14 30.85
N SER A 208 23.84 25.00 31.33
CA SER A 208 25.28 24.97 30.99
C SER A 208 26.18 24.84 32.22
N ASP A 209 25.57 24.90 33.40
CA ASP A 209 26.15 24.67 34.71
C ASP A 209 25.53 23.41 35.35
N LYS A 210 25.88 23.15 36.60
CA LYS A 210 25.38 22.02 37.38
C LYS A 210 23.85 21.96 37.45
N GLN A 211 23.30 20.82 37.02
CA GLN A 211 21.88 20.47 37.07
C GLN A 211 21.61 19.26 37.97
N SER A 212 20.38 19.14 38.47
CA SER A 212 19.89 17.94 39.15
C SER A 212 18.50 17.52 38.66
N ILE A 213 18.39 16.30 38.14
CA ILE A 213 17.15 15.69 37.64
C ILE A 213 16.79 14.48 38.50
N THR A 214 15.53 14.40 38.92
CA THR A 214 14.98 13.27 39.67
C THR A 214 14.01 12.46 38.82
N PHE A 215 14.26 11.15 38.76
CA PHE A 215 13.41 10.14 38.14
C PHE A 215 12.72 9.34 39.25
N LYS A 216 11.44 9.65 39.49
CA LYS A 216 10.68 9.15 40.63
C LYS A 216 9.63 8.12 40.22
N LEU A 217 9.84 6.88 40.65
CA LEU A 217 8.87 5.80 40.57
C LEU A 217 7.74 5.99 41.59
N PRO A 218 6.58 5.33 41.41
CA PRO A 218 5.54 5.32 42.42
C PRO A 218 6.09 4.70 43.72
N SER A 219 5.56 5.13 44.87
CA SER A 219 6.14 4.78 46.19
C SER A 219 6.26 3.28 46.48
N LYS A 220 5.45 2.46 45.80
CA LYS A 220 5.42 1.00 45.90
C LYS A 220 6.36 0.31 44.90
N PHE A 221 7.20 1.05 44.20
CA PHE A 221 8.27 0.52 43.37
C PHE A 221 9.61 1.03 43.88
N LYS A 222 10.70 0.37 43.48
CA LYS A 222 12.07 0.83 43.71
C LYS A 222 12.93 0.63 42.49
N TRP A 223 13.92 1.49 42.33
CA TRP A 223 15.03 1.28 41.41
C TRP A 223 15.97 0.24 42.00
N GLU A 224 16.36 -0.74 41.20
CA GLU A 224 17.34 -1.77 41.56
C GLU A 224 18.70 -1.48 40.91
N GLU A 225 18.67 -0.96 39.69
CA GLU A 225 19.84 -0.70 38.86
C GLU A 225 19.45 0.30 37.76
N ALA A 226 20.39 1.12 37.31
CA ALA A 226 20.28 1.96 36.12
C ALA A 226 21.66 2.51 35.76
N ASP A 227 21.94 2.59 34.46
CA ASP A 227 23.11 3.27 33.90
C ASP A 227 22.68 4.56 33.22
N ILE A 228 23.53 5.58 33.26
CA ILE A 228 23.33 6.82 32.50
C ILE A 228 24.35 6.93 31.38
N GLU A 229 23.87 7.21 30.18
CA GLU A 229 24.71 7.61 29.07
C GLU A 229 24.26 8.97 28.54
N PHE A 230 25.23 9.82 28.22
CA PHE A 230 24.99 11.11 27.57
C PHE A 230 25.34 11.02 26.09
N SER A 231 24.61 11.73 25.23
CA SER A 231 25.03 11.91 23.84
C SER A 231 26.35 12.67 23.75
N SER A 232 27.04 12.56 22.61
CA SER A 232 28.32 13.24 22.36
C SER A 232 28.25 14.76 22.51
N ALA A 233 27.06 15.36 22.44
CA ALA A 233 26.84 16.79 22.64
C ALA A 233 27.23 17.27 24.06
N PHE A 234 27.25 16.38 25.05
CA PHE A 234 27.71 16.68 26.41
C PHE A 234 29.23 16.56 26.60
N GLY A 235 30.01 16.32 25.53
CA GLY A 235 31.47 16.32 25.62
C GLY A 235 32.09 15.14 26.38
N GLY A 236 31.30 14.11 26.73
CA GLY A 236 31.77 12.90 27.40
C GLY A 236 31.97 13.08 28.91
N LEU A 237 30.88 13.28 29.64
CA LEU A 237 30.88 13.43 31.09
C LEU A 237 31.42 12.17 31.79
N THR A 238 32.18 12.36 32.86
CA THR A 238 32.74 11.27 33.67
C THR A 238 31.96 11.05 34.95
N GLU A 239 31.65 9.79 35.26
CA GLU A 239 30.98 9.45 36.52
C GLU A 239 31.93 9.66 37.70
N VAL A 240 31.49 10.38 38.72
CA VAL A 240 32.19 10.45 40.01
C VAL A 240 31.58 9.45 40.99
N GLY A 241 32.43 8.57 41.52
CA GLY A 241 32.02 7.53 42.47
C GLY A 241 31.48 8.11 43.80
N SER A 242 30.81 7.27 44.60
CA SER A 242 30.13 7.66 45.84
C SER A 242 31.08 8.28 46.89
N THR A 243 31.29 9.59 46.85
CA THR A 243 31.83 10.35 47.97
C THR A 243 30.70 10.65 48.96
N GLU A 244 31.06 10.95 50.22
CA GLU A 244 30.08 11.18 51.31
C GLU A 244 29.13 12.36 51.04
N ASP A 245 29.45 13.22 50.07
CA ASP A 245 28.63 14.33 49.58
C ASP A 245 28.22 14.10 48.11
N ALA A 246 27.22 13.24 47.91
CA ALA A 246 26.66 12.83 46.61
C ALA A 246 26.12 13.98 45.72
N ASP A 247 26.18 15.22 46.20
CA ASP A 247 25.75 16.40 45.45
C ASP A 247 26.95 17.20 44.91
N ASP A 248 28.21 16.86 45.21
CA ASP A 248 29.39 17.62 44.80
C ASP A 248 29.94 17.15 43.44
N VAL A 249 29.33 17.63 42.36
CA VAL A 249 29.70 17.32 40.97
C VAL A 249 30.42 18.53 40.37
N GLY A 250 31.63 18.33 39.84
CA GLY A 250 32.41 19.36 39.14
C GLY A 250 32.10 19.44 37.65
N ALA A 251 32.66 20.46 36.98
CA ALA A 251 32.50 20.65 35.55
C ALA A 251 32.98 19.42 34.76
N GLY A 252 32.10 18.86 33.92
CA GLY A 252 32.41 17.69 33.09
C GLY A 252 32.14 16.35 33.78
N GLU A 253 31.52 16.38 34.96
CA GLU A 253 31.24 15.21 35.77
C GLU A 253 29.73 14.95 35.91
N TYR A 254 29.38 13.73 36.29
CA TYR A 254 28.02 13.36 36.72
C TYR A 254 28.03 12.36 37.88
N HIS A 255 26.95 12.33 38.64
CA HIS A 255 26.75 11.41 39.74
C HIS A 255 25.32 10.85 39.74
N LEU A 256 25.19 9.56 40.09
CA LEU A 256 23.93 8.86 40.24
C LEU A 256 23.68 8.45 41.67
N LYS A 257 22.50 8.80 42.19
CA LYS A 257 22.07 8.45 43.54
C LYS A 257 20.73 7.71 43.54
N PHE A 258 20.75 6.49 44.05
CA PHE A 258 19.56 5.67 44.26
C PHE A 258 19.01 5.90 45.67
N ASN A 259 17.78 6.39 45.77
CA ASN A 259 17.04 6.59 47.01
C ASN A 259 15.68 5.87 46.93
N ASP A 260 15.72 4.54 47.01
CA ASP A 260 14.53 3.68 46.97
C ASP A 260 13.70 3.86 45.69
N ASN A 261 12.67 4.70 45.70
CA ASN A 261 11.85 5.00 44.52
C ASN A 261 12.36 6.20 43.69
N ASN A 262 13.44 6.88 44.10
CA ASN A 262 14.03 7.97 43.32
C ASN A 262 15.40 7.57 42.79
N LEU A 263 15.65 7.90 41.52
CA LEU A 263 16.97 7.96 40.92
C LEU A 263 17.27 9.43 40.67
N VAL A 264 18.31 9.96 41.30
CA VAL A 264 18.73 11.36 41.14
C VAL A 264 20.00 11.39 40.31
N LEU A 265 19.96 12.11 39.20
CA LEU A 265 21.11 12.40 38.34
C LEU A 265 21.52 13.85 38.57
N THR A 266 22.74 14.05 39.07
CA THR A 266 23.37 15.38 39.15
C THR A 266 24.51 15.44 38.15
N PHE A 267 24.57 16.45 37.29
CA PHE A 267 25.59 16.55 36.23
C PHE A 267 25.94 18.01 35.92
N ASP A 268 27.15 18.26 35.42
CA ASP A 268 27.58 19.59 34.97
C ASP A 268 28.14 19.51 33.54
N PRO A 269 27.47 20.10 32.54
CA PRO A 269 27.91 20.11 31.15
C PRO A 269 29.24 20.82 30.85
N ALA A 270 29.85 21.51 31.83
CA ALA A 270 31.06 22.31 31.67
C ALA A 270 30.96 23.46 30.65
N GLY A 271 29.78 24.07 30.53
CA GLY A 271 29.51 25.24 29.70
C GLY A 271 28.55 24.99 28.54
N SER A 272 28.45 25.99 27.65
CA SER A 272 27.52 25.98 26.52
C SER A 272 27.99 25.01 25.41
N ARG A 273 27.00 24.36 24.79
CA ARG A 273 27.12 23.38 23.73
C ARG A 273 26.55 23.94 22.43
N ASP A 274 26.92 23.35 21.30
CA ASP A 274 26.48 23.74 19.94
C ASP A 274 25.45 22.76 19.33
N GLN A 275 25.16 21.67 20.03
CA GLN A 275 24.20 20.64 19.65
C GLN A 275 23.29 20.27 20.82
N ARG A 276 22.08 19.79 20.51
CA ARG A 276 21.13 19.28 21.49
C ARG A 276 21.68 18.02 22.17
N GLY A 277 21.62 18.01 23.49
CA GLY A 277 21.93 16.88 24.34
C GLY A 277 20.80 15.85 24.43
N THR A 278 21.18 14.60 24.65
CA THR A 278 20.27 13.53 25.05
C THR A 278 20.85 12.78 26.24
N ILE A 279 20.01 12.48 27.23
CA ILE A 279 20.32 11.59 28.35
C ILE A 279 19.58 10.28 28.13
N TYR A 280 20.29 9.16 28.27
CA TYR A 280 19.74 7.81 28.20
C TYR A 280 19.85 7.14 29.57
N ILE A 281 18.74 6.64 30.09
CA ILE A 281 18.71 5.72 31.22
C ILE A 281 18.65 4.30 30.64
N LYS A 282 19.74 3.56 30.77
CA LYS A 282 19.92 2.21 30.20
C LYS A 282 20.06 1.15 31.27
N ASN A 283 19.91 -0.11 30.85
CA ASN A 283 20.05 -1.31 31.69
C ASN A 283 19.21 -1.27 32.99
N ALA A 284 18.18 -0.42 33.02
CA ALA A 284 17.52 -0.10 34.26
C ALA A 284 16.57 -1.21 34.70
N LYS A 285 16.53 -1.46 36.00
CA LYS A 285 15.69 -2.46 36.64
C LYS A 285 14.88 -1.84 37.76
N ILE A 286 13.62 -2.25 37.84
CA ILE A 286 12.73 -1.88 38.93
C ILE A 286 12.13 -3.13 39.56
N SER A 287 11.66 -3.01 40.80
CA SER A 287 10.87 -4.06 41.45
C SER A 287 9.69 -3.47 42.21
N ALA A 288 8.66 -4.28 42.40
CA ALA A 288 7.49 -3.91 43.16
C ALA A 288 7.66 -4.31 44.64
N LYS A 289 7.20 -3.44 45.54
CA LYS A 289 7.12 -3.70 46.98
C LYS A 289 5.76 -4.30 47.32
N ASP A 290 5.66 -4.87 48.52
CA ASP A 290 4.41 -5.40 49.03
C ASP A 290 3.25 -4.38 48.98
N GLY A 291 2.13 -4.83 48.43
CA GLY A 291 0.94 -4.03 48.19
C GLY A 291 1.00 -3.08 46.98
N ALA A 292 1.92 -3.26 46.03
CA ALA A 292 1.86 -2.59 44.73
C ALA A 292 0.60 -3.03 43.94
N SER A 293 -0.02 -2.10 43.21
CA SER A 293 -1.20 -2.39 42.38
C SER A 293 -0.78 -2.73 40.97
N TYR A 294 -1.35 -3.80 40.39
CA TYR A 294 -1.15 -4.13 38.98
C TYR A 294 -1.63 -3.00 38.06
N GLY A 295 -0.96 -2.85 36.92
CA GLY A 295 -1.25 -1.78 35.96
C GLY A 295 0.00 -0.99 35.59
N ASP A 296 -0.23 0.22 35.10
CA ASP A 296 0.83 1.06 34.57
C ASP A 296 1.74 1.58 35.69
N VAL A 297 3.04 1.57 35.44
CA VAL A 297 4.06 2.14 36.30
C VAL A 297 4.53 3.44 35.66
N GLU A 298 4.01 4.54 36.19
CA GLU A 298 4.35 5.90 35.75
C GLU A 298 5.62 6.38 36.44
N LEU A 299 6.56 6.87 35.64
CA LEU A 299 7.75 7.58 36.11
C LEU A 299 7.49 9.08 36.03
N ASN A 300 7.65 9.76 37.14
CA ASN A 300 7.71 11.21 37.19
C ASN A 300 9.15 11.68 36.96
N ILE A 301 9.35 12.65 36.08
CA ILE A 301 10.62 13.33 35.85
C ILE A 301 10.45 14.77 36.27
N ASP A 302 11.30 15.25 37.16
CA ASP A 302 11.28 16.62 37.69
C ASP A 302 12.70 17.04 38.10
N GLY A 303 13.02 18.34 38.08
CA GLY A 303 14.35 18.85 38.41
C GLY A 303 14.72 20.15 37.72
N ASP A 304 16.01 20.45 37.72
CA ASP A 304 16.56 21.66 37.11
C ASP A 304 16.51 21.56 35.57
N GLU A 305 15.99 22.62 34.95
CA GLU A 305 15.97 22.83 33.49
C GLU A 305 15.47 21.63 32.65
N VAL A 306 14.63 20.78 33.24
CA VAL A 306 13.93 19.66 32.59
C VAL A 306 12.42 19.92 32.58
N THR A 307 11.71 19.46 31.55
CA THR A 307 10.24 19.53 31.53
C THR A 307 9.66 18.50 32.49
N GLU A 308 8.94 18.96 33.53
CA GLU A 308 8.20 18.06 34.44
C GLU A 308 7.19 17.21 33.66
N SER A 309 7.26 15.89 33.80
CA SER A 309 6.39 14.98 33.05
C SER A 309 6.20 13.63 33.76
N ASP A 310 5.06 13.01 33.51
CA ASP A 310 4.78 11.63 33.89
C ASP A 310 4.75 10.77 32.62
N ILE A 311 5.45 9.63 32.63
CA ILE A 311 5.51 8.70 31.51
C ILE A 311 5.37 7.26 31.98
N VAL A 312 4.52 6.46 31.33
CA VAL A 312 4.42 5.03 31.61
C VAL A 312 5.68 4.32 31.13
N ILE A 313 6.47 3.73 32.02
CA ILE A 313 7.74 3.06 31.69
C ILE A 313 7.65 1.53 31.76
N ALA A 314 6.65 1.01 32.45
CA ALA A 314 6.42 -0.42 32.59
C ALA A 314 4.95 -0.72 32.92
N LYS A 315 4.56 -1.98 32.82
CA LYS A 315 3.28 -2.50 33.27
C LYS A 315 3.49 -3.61 34.29
N TYR A 316 3.12 -3.37 35.54
CA TYR A 316 3.25 -4.36 36.61
C TYR A 316 2.16 -5.43 36.51
N THR A 317 2.59 -6.70 36.46
CA THR A 317 1.74 -7.89 36.31
C THR A 317 2.39 -9.07 37.03
N ASP A 318 1.59 -10.05 37.44
CA ASP A 318 2.03 -11.32 38.04
C ASP A 318 2.25 -12.43 37.01
N PHE A 319 1.76 -12.26 35.78
CA PHE A 319 2.00 -13.17 34.67
C PHE A 319 2.44 -12.42 33.40
N ASN A 320 3.41 -13.00 32.69
CA ASN A 320 3.77 -12.62 31.33
C ASN A 320 4.45 -13.78 30.59
N THR A 321 3.99 -14.01 29.36
CA THR A 321 4.57 -14.97 28.42
C THR A 321 4.86 -14.29 27.09
N ASN A 322 6.00 -14.60 26.51
CA ASN A 322 6.41 -14.17 25.19
C ASN A 322 6.24 -15.31 24.19
N VAL A 323 5.71 -14.97 23.01
CA VAL A 323 5.68 -15.85 21.85
C VAL A 323 6.52 -15.19 20.76
N SER A 324 7.47 -15.93 20.19
CA SER A 324 8.40 -15.43 19.17
C SER A 324 8.73 -16.52 18.15
N VAL A 325 9.42 -16.14 17.08
CA VAL A 325 9.93 -17.08 16.06
C VAL A 325 11.38 -17.40 16.38
N ASP A 326 11.74 -18.68 16.40
CA ASP A 326 13.11 -19.17 16.55
C ASP A 326 13.61 -19.71 15.20
N GLY A 327 14.53 -18.98 14.58
CA GLY A 327 15.03 -19.20 13.23
C GLY A 327 14.35 -18.35 12.15
N GLU A 328 14.88 -18.40 10.93
CA GLU A 328 14.34 -17.65 9.80
C GLU A 328 13.13 -18.37 9.18
N PRO A 329 12.02 -17.66 8.86
CA PRO A 329 10.90 -18.19 8.11
C PRO A 329 11.36 -18.81 6.78
N LYS A 330 11.01 -20.07 6.55
CA LYS A 330 11.36 -20.80 5.32
C LYS A 330 10.28 -20.69 4.26
N GLU A 331 10.70 -20.78 2.99
CA GLU A 331 9.78 -20.93 1.87
C GLU A 331 9.40 -22.40 1.70
N LEU A 332 8.10 -22.67 1.62
CA LEU A 332 7.53 -23.99 1.36
C LEU A 332 6.83 -23.94 0.00
N VAL A 333 7.10 -24.93 -0.85
CA VAL A 333 6.48 -25.01 -2.18
C VAL A 333 5.07 -25.60 -2.06
N ALA A 334 4.09 -24.90 -2.61
CA ALA A 334 2.70 -25.33 -2.65
C ALA A 334 2.51 -26.62 -3.48
N GLY A 335 1.54 -27.45 -3.10
CA GLY A 335 1.22 -28.67 -3.83
C GLY A 335 2.17 -29.84 -3.52
N ARG A 336 3.18 -29.64 -2.67
CA ARG A 336 4.18 -30.65 -2.36
C ARG A 336 3.79 -31.55 -1.20
N TYR A 337 4.10 -32.82 -1.40
CA TYR A 337 4.23 -33.83 -0.38
C TYR A 337 5.62 -34.43 -0.56
N ILE A 338 6.48 -34.38 0.46
CA ILE A 338 7.89 -34.73 0.28
C ILE A 338 8.23 -35.89 1.20
N ASP A 339 8.92 -36.89 0.63
CA ASP A 339 9.44 -38.07 1.33
C ASP A 339 10.36 -37.73 2.51
N ASP A 340 11.00 -36.55 2.45
CA ASP A 340 11.77 -35.95 3.54
C ASP A 340 10.94 -34.87 4.28
N LYS A 341 10.62 -35.20 5.53
CA LYS A 341 9.91 -34.34 6.47
C LYS A 341 10.63 -33.00 6.69
N ASP A 342 11.93 -32.92 6.47
CA ASP A 342 12.71 -31.71 6.68
C ASP A 342 12.36 -30.54 5.75
N ASP A 343 11.84 -30.83 4.55
CA ASP A 343 11.40 -29.81 3.58
C ASP A 343 10.05 -29.19 3.94
N MET A 344 9.32 -29.78 4.87
CA MET A 344 8.03 -29.28 5.37
C MET A 344 8.19 -28.37 6.60
N LYS A 345 9.43 -28.12 7.06
CA LYS A 345 9.70 -27.35 8.29
C LYS A 345 9.36 -25.88 8.13
N LEU A 346 8.44 -25.41 8.95
CA LEU A 346 8.32 -23.97 9.24
C LEU A 346 9.44 -23.52 10.19
N ALA A 347 9.63 -22.22 10.38
CA ALA A 347 10.38 -21.72 11.52
C ALA A 347 9.72 -22.17 12.83
N LYS A 348 10.53 -22.33 13.88
CA LYS A 348 10.01 -22.83 15.14
C LYS A 348 9.20 -21.73 15.83
N LEU A 349 8.08 -22.12 16.42
CA LEU A 349 7.34 -21.28 17.33
C LEU A 349 7.96 -21.37 18.72
N LYS A 350 8.53 -20.27 19.23
CA LYS A 350 9.11 -20.20 20.56
C LYS A 350 8.11 -19.63 21.56
N ILE A 351 7.98 -20.28 22.72
CA ILE A 351 7.15 -19.84 23.83
C ILE A 351 8.01 -19.80 25.08
N LYS A 352 8.00 -18.63 25.74
CA LYS A 352 8.83 -18.35 26.90
C LYS A 352 8.01 -17.66 27.98
N GLU A 353 8.19 -18.06 29.23
CA GLU A 353 7.78 -17.24 30.36
C GLU A 353 8.72 -16.06 30.49
N ASP A 354 8.22 -14.83 30.59
CA ASP A 354 9.04 -13.70 31.03
C ASP A 354 9.03 -13.59 32.56
N ILE A 355 7.92 -13.99 33.17
CA ILE A 355 7.75 -14.10 34.63
C ILE A 355 7.51 -15.58 34.95
N ALA A 356 8.28 -16.17 35.86
CA ALA A 356 8.17 -17.58 36.19
C ALA A 356 6.78 -17.92 36.78
N GLY A 357 6.16 -19.00 36.33
CA GLY A 357 4.82 -19.42 36.76
C GLY A 357 3.65 -18.77 36.00
N SER A 358 3.93 -18.01 34.93
CA SER A 358 2.93 -17.45 34.01
C SER A 358 2.20 -18.53 33.20
N ILE A 359 2.86 -19.65 32.91
CA ILE A 359 2.28 -20.82 32.27
C ILE A 359 1.79 -21.76 33.37
N ILE A 360 0.49 -22.03 33.35
CA ILE A 360 -0.15 -22.91 34.33
C ILE A 360 -0.24 -24.32 33.74
N PRO A 361 0.43 -25.33 34.34
CA PRO A 361 0.35 -26.70 33.85
C PRO A 361 -1.08 -27.25 33.82
N GLY A 362 -1.35 -28.13 32.86
CA GLY A 362 -2.67 -28.70 32.59
C GLY A 362 -3.57 -27.84 31.70
N ARG A 363 -3.15 -26.61 31.34
CA ARG A 363 -3.90 -25.77 30.39
C ARG A 363 -3.45 -26.02 28.95
N LYS A 364 -4.43 -26.04 28.05
CA LYS A 364 -4.22 -26.16 26.61
C LYS A 364 -3.73 -24.85 26.01
N VAL A 365 -2.74 -24.96 25.14
CA VAL A 365 -2.32 -23.93 24.21
C VAL A 365 -2.74 -24.38 22.82
N LYS A 366 -3.41 -23.49 22.08
CA LYS A 366 -3.88 -23.71 20.71
C LYS A 366 -3.04 -22.88 19.76
N VAL A 367 -2.66 -23.47 18.64
CA VAL A 367 -2.02 -22.82 17.50
C VAL A 367 -2.91 -23.04 16.28
N GLU A 368 -3.31 -21.96 15.62
CA GLU A 368 -4.14 -21.97 14.42
C GLU A 368 -3.30 -21.48 13.23
N LEU A 369 -3.19 -22.33 12.22
CA LEU A 369 -2.58 -22.05 10.92
C LEU A 369 -3.68 -21.66 9.91
N PRO A 370 -3.33 -21.04 8.77
CA PRO A 370 -4.31 -20.71 7.74
C PRO A 370 -5.02 -21.97 7.25
N THR A 371 -6.28 -21.87 6.83
CA THR A 371 -7.09 -23.03 6.41
C THR A 371 -6.53 -23.77 5.18
N TRP A 372 -5.62 -23.14 4.44
CA TRP A 372 -4.91 -23.73 3.29
C TRP A 372 -3.57 -24.38 3.69
N VAL A 373 -3.28 -24.47 4.99
CA VAL A 373 -2.09 -25.11 5.57
C VAL A 373 -2.54 -26.21 6.53
N LYS A 374 -2.05 -27.42 6.31
CA LYS A 374 -2.29 -28.56 7.21
C LYS A 374 -0.99 -28.93 7.92
N ALA A 375 -0.99 -29.00 9.24
CA ALA A 375 0.14 -29.53 9.99
C ALA A 375 0.19 -31.05 9.83
N TYR A 376 1.20 -31.53 9.11
CA TYR A 376 1.53 -32.95 9.02
C TYR A 376 2.04 -33.49 10.36
N ASP A 377 2.90 -32.73 11.04
CA ASP A 377 3.35 -33.05 12.38
C ASP A 377 3.82 -31.80 13.14
N ALA A 378 4.01 -31.94 14.44
CA ALA A 378 4.57 -30.92 15.31
C ALA A 378 5.41 -31.59 16.40
N GLU A 379 6.61 -31.06 16.62
CA GLU A 379 7.56 -31.61 17.58
C GLU A 379 8.00 -30.56 18.59
N LEU A 380 7.99 -30.94 19.88
CA LEU A 380 8.57 -30.12 20.92
C LEU A 380 10.11 -30.13 20.81
N LYS A 381 10.70 -28.94 20.87
CA LYS A 381 12.14 -28.70 20.84
C LYS A 381 12.53 -27.81 22.03
N ASP A 382 13.81 -27.86 22.39
CA ASP A 382 14.41 -26.94 23.36
C ASP A 382 13.69 -26.92 24.74
N ALA A 383 13.11 -28.06 25.13
CA ALA A 383 12.14 -28.15 26.23
C ALA A 383 12.72 -28.78 27.51
N SER A 384 13.90 -28.35 27.96
CA SER A 384 14.53 -28.92 29.17
C SER A 384 13.67 -28.72 30.44
N GLU A 385 12.87 -27.65 30.49
CA GLU A 385 12.05 -27.28 31.64
C GLU A 385 10.59 -27.74 31.55
N VAL A 386 10.20 -28.40 30.46
CA VAL A 386 8.80 -28.68 30.12
C VAL A 386 8.62 -30.17 29.86
N THR A 387 7.58 -30.76 30.48
CA THR A 387 7.14 -32.12 30.16
C THR A 387 5.72 -32.11 29.56
N LEU A 388 5.52 -32.86 28.46
CA LEU A 388 4.22 -33.11 27.83
C LEU A 388 3.71 -34.54 28.15
N THR A 389 2.40 -34.79 28.03
CA THR A 389 1.84 -36.16 28.09
C THR A 389 2.30 -37.01 26.90
N LYS A 390 2.13 -38.34 27.02
CA LYS A 390 2.30 -39.34 25.94
C LYS A 390 1.36 -39.12 24.72
N ALA A 391 0.44 -38.15 24.77
CA ALA A 391 -0.49 -37.71 23.70
C ALA A 391 -0.45 -36.17 23.54
N GLY A 392 0.67 -35.54 23.88
CA GLY A 392 0.75 -34.11 24.22
C GLY A 392 0.49 -33.10 23.11
N ILE A 393 0.27 -33.55 21.87
CA ILE A 393 -0.07 -32.72 20.71
C ILE A 393 -1.25 -33.39 19.99
N THR A 394 -2.32 -32.65 19.78
CA THR A 394 -3.53 -33.09 19.08
C THR A 394 -3.88 -32.13 17.96
N TYR A 395 -4.51 -32.64 16.92
CA TYR A 395 -4.91 -31.89 15.73
C TYR A 395 -6.44 -31.92 15.61
N ASN A 396 -7.06 -30.85 15.09
CA ASN A 396 -8.43 -30.94 14.59
C ASN A 396 -8.49 -31.79 13.29
N SER A 397 -9.70 -32.06 12.79
CA SER A 397 -9.92 -32.80 11.54
C SER A 397 -9.23 -32.15 10.34
N ASP A 398 -9.27 -30.81 10.27
CA ASP A 398 -8.64 -30.05 9.18
C ASP A 398 -7.12 -29.95 9.31
N ARG A 399 -6.57 -30.35 10.47
CA ARG A 399 -5.16 -30.25 10.88
C ARG A 399 -4.54 -28.85 10.79
N ASN A 400 -5.34 -27.79 10.70
CA ASN A 400 -4.88 -26.41 10.80
C ASN A 400 -4.91 -25.90 12.25
N GLU A 401 -5.54 -26.62 13.18
CA GLU A 401 -5.52 -26.31 14.61
C GLU A 401 -4.75 -27.38 15.38
N ILE A 402 -3.73 -26.95 16.10
CA ILE A 402 -2.85 -27.80 16.90
C ILE A 402 -3.01 -27.39 18.35
N GLU A 403 -3.39 -28.34 19.20
CA GLU A 403 -3.46 -28.15 20.65
C GLU A 403 -2.37 -28.94 21.35
N PHE A 404 -1.71 -28.35 22.34
CA PHE A 404 -0.80 -29.06 23.23
C PHE A 404 -1.01 -28.65 24.68
N THR A 405 -0.68 -29.56 25.60
CA THR A 405 -0.86 -29.35 27.05
C THR A 405 0.45 -29.59 27.78
N ILE A 406 0.90 -28.57 28.52
CA ILE A 406 2.10 -28.64 29.37
C ILE A 406 1.71 -29.29 30.69
N GLU A 407 2.28 -30.44 31.05
CA GLU A 407 1.91 -31.17 32.29
C GLU A 407 2.69 -30.73 33.51
N LYS A 408 3.98 -30.46 33.32
CA LYS A 408 4.88 -30.13 34.40
C LYS A 408 5.92 -29.13 33.94
N LEU A 409 6.21 -28.19 34.83
CA LEU A 409 7.32 -27.26 34.74
C LEU A 409 8.31 -27.56 35.88
N SER A 410 9.59 -27.67 35.57
CA SER A 410 10.67 -27.74 36.57
C SER A 410 11.26 -26.37 36.92
N GLY A 411 10.97 -25.37 36.09
CA GLY A 411 11.45 -24.00 36.22
C GLY A 411 10.70 -23.07 35.28
N LYS A 412 11.32 -21.92 34.98
CA LYS A 412 10.82 -20.93 34.03
C LYS A 412 10.78 -21.54 32.62
N ALA A 413 9.60 -21.62 32.01
CA ALA A 413 9.45 -22.28 30.71
C ALA A 413 10.13 -21.49 29.59
N ASP A 414 10.93 -22.17 28.78
CA ASP A 414 11.51 -21.70 27.52
C ASP A 414 11.58 -22.92 26.62
N PHE A 415 10.76 -22.96 25.56
CA PHE A 415 10.68 -24.10 24.65
C PHE A 415 10.21 -23.67 23.26
N SER A 416 10.41 -24.55 22.28
CA SER A 416 10.03 -24.30 20.89
C SER A 416 9.17 -25.44 20.34
N ILE A 417 8.34 -25.15 19.34
CA ILE A 417 7.56 -26.13 18.58
C ILE A 417 7.94 -26.04 17.12
N GLN A 418 8.42 -27.15 16.58
CA GLN A 418 8.74 -27.31 15.16
C GLN A 418 7.51 -27.86 14.45
N PHE A 419 6.89 -27.07 13.58
CA PHE A 419 5.80 -27.53 12.71
C PHE A 419 6.35 -28.07 11.39
N TYR A 420 5.68 -29.11 10.90
CA TYR A 420 5.87 -29.72 9.60
C TYR A 420 4.54 -29.61 8.85
N SER A 421 4.49 -28.83 7.77
CA SER A 421 3.22 -28.43 7.17
C SER A 421 3.16 -28.71 5.68
N SER A 422 1.98 -29.13 5.22
CA SER A 422 1.63 -29.24 3.80
C SER A 422 0.78 -28.06 3.37
N ILE A 423 0.97 -27.61 2.13
CA ILE A 423 0.42 -26.37 1.59
C ILE A 423 -0.47 -26.68 0.40
N GLN A 424 -1.71 -26.19 0.44
CA GLN A 424 -2.66 -26.38 -0.66
C GLN A 424 -2.06 -25.91 -2.00
N ALA A 425 -2.23 -26.72 -3.05
CA ALA A 425 -1.59 -26.56 -4.37
C ALA A 425 -1.74 -25.16 -5.01
N ASP A 426 -2.90 -24.54 -4.90
CA ASP A 426 -3.23 -23.26 -5.53
C ASP A 426 -3.11 -22.04 -4.60
N LYS A 427 -2.37 -22.17 -3.49
CA LYS A 427 -2.23 -21.14 -2.46
C LYS A 427 -0.78 -20.74 -2.24
N THR A 428 -0.58 -19.44 -2.07
CA THR A 428 0.71 -18.82 -1.76
C THR A 428 0.51 -17.69 -0.77
N GLY A 429 1.58 -17.25 -0.10
CA GLY A 429 1.55 -16.18 0.88
C GLY A 429 2.12 -16.58 2.23
N ASP A 430 2.01 -15.67 3.20
CA ASP A 430 2.59 -15.88 4.53
C ASP A 430 1.83 -16.97 5.30
N ILE A 431 2.58 -17.85 5.96
CA ILE A 431 2.06 -18.90 6.83
C ILE A 431 2.07 -18.35 8.26
N THR A 432 0.94 -17.79 8.67
CA THR A 432 0.77 -17.20 10.00
C THR A 432 0.34 -18.25 11.03
N ALA A 433 0.90 -18.20 12.22
CA ALA A 433 0.50 -19.02 13.36
C ALA A 433 -0.09 -18.13 14.44
N LYS A 434 -1.38 -18.34 14.72
CA LYS A 434 -2.08 -17.66 15.81
C LYS A 434 -2.08 -18.53 17.04
N VAL A 435 -1.39 -18.10 18.08
CA VAL A 435 -1.25 -18.79 19.35
C VAL A 435 -2.22 -18.21 20.35
N THR A 436 -2.99 -19.07 21.02
CA THR A 436 -3.94 -18.65 22.06
C THR A 436 -3.97 -19.67 23.20
N SER A 437 -4.22 -19.20 24.43
CA SER A 437 -4.53 -20.10 25.55
C SER A 437 -5.46 -19.42 26.55
N LYS A 438 -6.19 -20.22 27.33
CA LYS A 438 -6.99 -19.72 28.47
C LYS A 438 -6.14 -19.14 29.61
N ALA A 439 -4.80 -19.22 29.51
CA ALA A 439 -3.85 -18.66 30.46
C ALA A 439 -3.28 -17.30 30.03
N GLY A 440 -3.74 -16.74 28.91
CA GLY A 440 -3.29 -15.43 28.42
C GLY A 440 -2.03 -15.47 27.55
N ILE A 441 -1.62 -16.66 27.08
CA ILE A 441 -0.65 -16.76 25.99
C ILE A 441 -1.36 -16.36 24.71
N GLU A 442 -0.94 -15.27 24.09
CA GLU A 442 -1.50 -14.78 22.83
C GLU A 442 -0.36 -14.28 21.94
N GLY A 443 -0.45 -14.56 20.63
CA GLY A 443 0.51 -14.08 19.65
C GLY A 443 0.10 -14.46 18.24
N GLU A 444 0.53 -13.68 17.26
CA GLU A 444 0.36 -13.96 15.84
C GLU A 444 1.70 -13.72 15.14
N LEU A 445 2.25 -14.74 14.50
CA LEU A 445 3.61 -14.74 13.97
C LEU A 445 3.65 -15.37 12.58
N VAL A 446 4.53 -14.90 11.70
CA VAL A 446 4.80 -15.55 10.41
C VAL A 446 5.87 -16.62 10.63
N LEU A 447 5.52 -17.88 10.42
CA LEU A 447 6.46 -19.01 10.58
C LEU A 447 7.07 -19.47 9.25
N GLY A 448 6.54 -19.05 8.12
CA GLY A 448 7.05 -19.41 6.80
C GLY A 448 6.27 -18.71 5.70
N LYS A 449 6.61 -19.03 4.45
CA LYS A 449 5.95 -18.47 3.27
C LYS A 449 5.69 -19.57 2.25
N ALA A 450 4.47 -19.65 1.75
CA ALA A 450 4.10 -20.53 0.65
C ALA A 450 4.40 -19.89 -0.70
N VAL A 451 5.09 -20.65 -1.57
CA VAL A 451 5.47 -20.23 -2.93
C VAL A 451 4.93 -21.21 -3.97
N ALA A 452 4.58 -20.71 -5.15
CA ALA A 452 4.12 -21.57 -6.24
C ALA A 452 5.29 -22.39 -6.81
N PRO A 453 5.06 -23.64 -7.25
CA PRO A 453 6.09 -24.46 -7.89
C PRO A 453 6.49 -23.94 -9.27
N VAL A 454 5.58 -23.27 -9.98
CA VAL A 454 5.79 -22.70 -11.31
C VAL A 454 5.15 -21.32 -11.44
N THR A 455 5.64 -20.52 -12.38
CA THR A 455 4.92 -19.39 -12.98
C THR A 455 4.42 -19.77 -14.36
N VAL A 456 3.28 -19.20 -14.77
CA VAL A 456 2.62 -19.53 -16.04
C VAL A 456 2.24 -18.23 -16.74
N GLU A 457 2.64 -18.10 -18.00
CA GLU A 457 2.41 -16.93 -18.83
C GLU A 457 1.81 -17.34 -20.17
N ALA A 458 0.78 -16.62 -20.62
CA ALA A 458 0.22 -16.75 -21.97
C ALA A 458 -0.42 -15.42 -22.39
N THR A 459 -0.52 -15.21 -23.70
CA THR A 459 -1.30 -14.08 -24.24
C THR A 459 -2.70 -14.57 -24.64
N ALA A 460 -3.75 -13.94 -24.12
CA ALA A 460 -5.11 -14.33 -24.44
C ALA A 460 -5.41 -14.20 -25.95
N ALA A 461 -5.72 -15.32 -26.61
CA ALA A 461 -6.16 -15.35 -28.00
C ALA A 461 -7.64 -14.92 -28.11
N LYS A 462 -8.00 -14.16 -29.15
CA LYS A 462 -9.41 -13.80 -29.38
C LYS A 462 -10.11 -14.89 -30.17
N VAL A 463 -11.14 -15.50 -29.58
CA VAL A 463 -11.84 -16.66 -30.13
C VAL A 463 -13.35 -16.43 -30.21
N GLN A 464 -14.02 -17.04 -31.19
CA GLN A 464 -15.45 -16.89 -31.44
C GLN A 464 -16.21 -18.19 -31.18
N ILE A 465 -17.40 -18.08 -30.60
CA ILE A 465 -18.29 -19.22 -30.38
C ILE A 465 -18.71 -19.88 -31.71
N GLY A 466 -18.77 -21.20 -31.72
CA GLY A 466 -19.22 -21.98 -32.89
C GLY A 466 -18.19 -22.15 -34.01
N LEU A 467 -16.98 -21.58 -33.86
CA LEU A 467 -15.83 -21.90 -34.70
C LEU A 467 -14.97 -23.01 -34.05
N LYS A 468 -14.44 -23.90 -34.89
CA LYS A 468 -13.54 -24.98 -34.48
C LYS A 468 -12.08 -24.63 -34.79
N GLU A 469 -11.15 -25.33 -34.14
CA GLU A 469 -9.71 -25.30 -34.48
C GLU A 469 -9.08 -23.89 -34.47
N GLN A 470 -9.47 -23.06 -33.50
CA GLN A 470 -8.99 -21.70 -33.36
C GLN A 470 -7.62 -21.68 -32.67
N ASP A 471 -6.67 -20.90 -33.20
CA ASP A 471 -5.31 -20.82 -32.67
C ASP A 471 -5.28 -20.19 -31.27
N LEU A 472 -4.49 -20.80 -30.39
CA LEU A 472 -4.09 -20.24 -29.11
C LEU A 472 -2.66 -19.69 -29.19
N SER A 473 -2.36 -18.70 -28.34
CA SER A 473 -0.98 -18.27 -28.15
C SER A 473 -0.17 -19.32 -27.40
N ASP A 474 1.15 -19.17 -27.45
CA ASP A 474 2.06 -20.00 -26.67
C ASP A 474 1.81 -19.85 -25.16
N ILE A 475 1.98 -20.94 -24.43
CA ILE A 475 1.98 -21.00 -22.98
C ILE A 475 3.41 -21.24 -22.52
N ILE A 476 3.91 -20.39 -21.63
CA ILE A 476 5.22 -20.53 -21.01
C ILE A 476 5.04 -20.96 -19.56
N ILE A 477 5.60 -22.10 -19.18
CA ILE A 477 5.64 -22.57 -17.79
C ILE A 477 7.09 -22.53 -17.33
N THR A 478 7.36 -21.84 -16.23
CA THR A 478 8.71 -21.70 -15.66
C THR A 478 8.73 -22.27 -14.25
N GLU A 479 9.63 -23.21 -13.97
CA GLU A 479 9.90 -23.67 -12.62
C GLU A 479 10.44 -22.53 -11.74
N THR A 480 9.90 -22.37 -10.53
CA THR A 480 10.43 -21.38 -9.56
C THR A 480 11.71 -21.86 -8.89
N ALA A 481 11.92 -23.18 -8.84
CA ALA A 481 13.15 -23.83 -8.38
C ALA A 481 13.33 -25.16 -9.13
N LYS A 482 14.56 -25.70 -9.16
CA LYS A 482 14.85 -27.00 -9.78
C LYS A 482 13.99 -28.11 -9.18
N GLY A 483 13.56 -29.08 -10.01
CA GLY A 483 12.78 -30.24 -9.55
C GLY A 483 11.37 -29.90 -9.06
N ASN A 484 10.86 -28.71 -9.41
CA ASN A 484 9.47 -28.35 -9.15
C ASN A 484 8.52 -28.89 -10.24
N ILE A 485 9.00 -29.48 -11.31
CA ILE A 485 8.18 -30.34 -12.16
C ILE A 485 8.66 -31.77 -11.93
N LYS A 486 7.80 -32.61 -11.36
CA LYS A 486 8.12 -34.00 -11.02
C LYS A 486 8.00 -34.92 -12.24
N GLU A 487 8.64 -36.08 -12.14
CA GLU A 487 8.40 -37.18 -13.07
C GLU A 487 6.89 -37.52 -13.08
N GLY A 488 6.33 -37.76 -14.26
CA GLY A 488 4.91 -38.03 -14.46
C GLY A 488 4.23 -37.04 -15.40
N TRP A 489 2.91 -36.91 -15.29
CA TRP A 489 2.11 -36.14 -16.24
C TRP A 489 1.88 -34.71 -15.77
N LEU A 490 2.48 -33.74 -16.44
CA LEU A 490 2.11 -32.32 -16.33
C LEU A 490 0.80 -32.11 -17.11
N THR A 491 -0.17 -31.40 -16.52
CA THR A 491 -1.48 -31.22 -17.16
C THR A 491 -1.81 -29.76 -17.45
N VAL A 492 -2.48 -29.53 -18.58
CA VAL A 492 -3.11 -28.25 -18.95
C VAL A 492 -4.58 -28.52 -19.25
N ALA A 493 -5.44 -28.18 -18.29
CA ALA A 493 -6.87 -28.45 -18.34
C ALA A 493 -7.67 -27.18 -18.71
N LEU A 494 -8.47 -27.27 -19.77
CA LEU A 494 -9.49 -26.31 -20.14
C LEU A 494 -10.78 -26.55 -19.34
N PRO A 495 -11.68 -25.56 -19.27
CA PRO A 495 -13.03 -25.76 -18.74
C PRO A 495 -13.78 -26.90 -19.45
N GLU A 496 -14.70 -27.58 -18.75
CA GLU A 496 -15.35 -28.80 -19.25
C GLU A 496 -16.12 -28.65 -20.57
N ASN A 497 -16.56 -27.44 -20.92
CA ASN A 497 -17.29 -27.13 -22.15
C ASN A 497 -16.39 -26.76 -23.34
N MET A 498 -15.08 -27.01 -23.22
CA MET A 498 -14.06 -26.64 -24.19
C MET A 498 -13.15 -27.83 -24.51
N LYS A 499 -12.60 -27.86 -25.73
CA LYS A 499 -11.77 -28.98 -26.18
C LYS A 499 -10.51 -28.51 -26.89
N TRP A 500 -9.41 -29.19 -26.63
CA TRP A 500 -8.24 -29.14 -27.49
C TRP A 500 -8.56 -29.82 -28.81
N ALA A 501 -8.27 -29.14 -29.92
CA ALA A 501 -8.57 -29.67 -31.26
C ALA A 501 -7.44 -30.57 -31.78
N GLU A 502 -6.21 -30.33 -31.33
CA GLU A 502 -5.02 -31.12 -31.65
C GLU A 502 -4.02 -31.08 -30.48
N GLU A 503 -3.08 -32.03 -30.49
CA GLU A 503 -1.97 -32.10 -29.53
C GLU A 503 -1.01 -30.92 -29.79
N PRO A 504 -0.74 -30.06 -28.78
CA PRO A 504 0.23 -28.99 -28.93
C PRO A 504 1.66 -29.52 -28.95
N LYS A 505 2.60 -28.71 -29.42
CA LYS A 505 4.04 -29.01 -29.35
C LYS A 505 4.65 -28.46 -28.07
N VAL A 506 5.49 -29.24 -27.42
CA VAL A 506 6.21 -28.84 -26.21
C VAL A 506 7.70 -28.74 -26.52
N GLU A 507 8.33 -27.64 -26.09
CA GLU A 507 9.78 -27.45 -26.19
C GLU A 507 10.34 -26.95 -24.85
N VAL A 508 11.52 -27.45 -24.48
CA VAL A 508 12.28 -26.91 -23.35
C VAL A 508 13.11 -25.73 -23.84
N LEU A 509 12.75 -24.52 -23.41
CA LEU A 509 13.43 -23.28 -23.79
C LEU A 509 14.71 -23.05 -22.99
N GLU A 510 14.64 -23.32 -21.68
CA GLU A 510 15.74 -23.14 -20.74
C GLU A 510 15.72 -24.29 -19.73
N GLY A 511 16.88 -24.59 -19.15
CA GLY A 511 16.99 -25.66 -18.14
C GLY A 511 17.40 -27.00 -18.75
N ASN A 512 16.94 -28.08 -18.14
CA ASN A 512 17.26 -29.46 -18.51
C ASN A 512 16.19 -30.47 -18.07
N LEU A 513 14.94 -30.02 -17.94
CA LEU A 513 13.81 -30.91 -17.73
C LEU A 513 13.72 -31.89 -18.90
N ASP A 514 13.56 -33.17 -18.62
CA ASP A 514 13.47 -34.21 -19.64
C ASP A 514 12.00 -34.49 -19.93
N ILE A 515 11.57 -34.23 -21.15
CA ILE A 515 10.17 -34.32 -21.59
C ILE A 515 10.15 -35.29 -22.77
N ASP A 516 9.25 -36.27 -22.71
CA ASP A 516 9.01 -37.19 -23.83
C ASP A 516 8.33 -36.41 -24.97
N ASP A 517 8.57 -36.81 -26.22
CA ASP A 517 7.84 -36.26 -27.38
C ASP A 517 6.32 -36.63 -27.33
N GLU A 518 5.94 -37.49 -26.37
CA GLU A 518 4.58 -37.95 -26.09
C GLU A 518 3.74 -36.86 -25.39
N VAL A 519 2.92 -36.17 -26.18
CA VAL A 519 1.83 -35.30 -25.71
C VAL A 519 0.51 -36.01 -25.95
N GLU A 520 -0.28 -36.23 -24.90
CA GLU A 520 -1.55 -36.92 -24.98
C GLU A 520 -2.74 -35.97 -24.75
N LEU A 521 -3.81 -36.18 -25.50
CA LEU A 521 -5.13 -35.66 -25.15
C LEU A 521 -5.89 -36.69 -24.33
N ASP A 522 -6.40 -36.29 -23.17
CA ASP A 522 -7.19 -37.17 -22.31
C ASP A 522 -8.55 -37.49 -22.95
N LYS A 523 -8.60 -38.55 -23.75
CA LYS A 523 -9.81 -39.01 -24.44
C LYS A 523 -10.64 -39.87 -23.50
N THR A 524 -11.31 -39.24 -22.55
CA THR A 524 -12.30 -39.92 -21.68
C THR A 524 -13.44 -40.49 -22.54
N GLU A 525 -14.08 -41.59 -22.09
CA GLU A 525 -15.19 -42.26 -22.82
C GLU A 525 -16.38 -41.31 -23.13
N ASP A 526 -16.48 -40.19 -22.42
CA ASP A 526 -17.47 -39.11 -22.61
C ASP A 526 -17.06 -38.03 -23.64
N GLY A 527 -15.88 -38.15 -24.25
CA GLY A 527 -15.39 -37.23 -25.27
C GLY A 527 -14.99 -35.84 -24.75
N LYS A 528 -14.56 -35.74 -23.48
CA LYS A 528 -14.02 -34.50 -22.91
C LYS A 528 -12.51 -34.39 -23.20
N ASP A 529 -12.15 -33.99 -24.41
CA ASP A 529 -10.77 -33.73 -24.85
C ASP A 529 -10.23 -32.39 -24.27
N ASN A 530 -10.54 -32.08 -23.01
CA ASN A 530 -10.27 -30.77 -22.41
C ASN A 530 -8.93 -30.71 -21.66
N VAL A 531 -8.23 -31.84 -21.51
CA VAL A 531 -6.94 -31.92 -20.80
C VAL A 531 -5.84 -32.37 -21.74
N VAL A 532 -4.77 -31.58 -21.82
CA VAL A 532 -3.49 -31.98 -22.41
C VAL A 532 -2.61 -32.55 -21.30
N LYS A 533 -2.00 -33.72 -21.53
CA LYS A 533 -1.03 -34.36 -20.64
C LYS A 533 0.33 -34.37 -21.33
N ILE A 534 1.35 -33.88 -20.64
CA ILE A 534 2.74 -33.78 -21.10
C ILE A 534 3.57 -34.67 -20.18
N LYS A 535 4.24 -35.66 -20.76
CA LYS A 535 5.03 -36.62 -19.99
C LYS A 535 6.40 -36.06 -19.65
N VAL A 536 6.70 -36.04 -18.36
CA VAL A 536 8.00 -35.66 -17.81
C VAL A 536 8.70 -36.94 -17.41
N ASP A 537 9.79 -37.28 -18.11
CA ASP A 537 10.55 -38.52 -17.89
C ASP A 537 11.50 -38.39 -16.70
N SER A 538 12.03 -37.19 -16.44
CA SER A 538 12.83 -36.94 -15.24
C SER A 538 12.86 -35.49 -14.79
N GLU A 539 13.04 -35.30 -13.48
CA GLU A 539 13.15 -33.98 -12.85
C GLU A 539 14.36 -33.17 -13.34
N SER A 540 14.20 -31.85 -13.34
CA SER A 540 15.28 -30.94 -13.70
C SER A 540 16.34 -30.82 -12.58
N SER A 541 17.61 -30.62 -12.97
CA SER A 541 18.70 -30.34 -12.01
C SER A 541 18.96 -28.83 -11.82
N LYS A 542 18.30 -28.01 -12.63
CA LYS A 542 18.20 -26.54 -12.55
C LYS A 542 16.79 -26.13 -13.01
N ALA A 543 16.29 -25.00 -12.51
CA ALA A 543 14.98 -24.48 -12.91
C ALA A 543 14.87 -24.41 -14.44
N SER A 544 13.81 -25.01 -14.98
CA SER A 544 13.55 -25.13 -16.41
C SER A 544 12.34 -24.31 -16.84
N LYS A 545 12.33 -23.95 -18.12
CA LYS A 545 11.27 -23.20 -18.77
C LYS A 545 10.83 -23.97 -19.99
N ILE A 546 9.55 -24.26 -20.08
CA ILE A 546 8.95 -24.99 -21.19
C ILE A 546 7.97 -24.08 -21.92
N LYS A 547 7.84 -24.31 -23.22
CA LYS A 547 6.89 -23.63 -24.08
C LYS A 547 5.98 -24.65 -24.73
N ILE A 548 4.69 -24.41 -24.62
CA ILE A 548 3.63 -25.15 -25.29
C ILE A 548 3.12 -24.27 -26.42
N SER A 549 3.23 -24.76 -27.66
CA SER A 549 2.95 -23.98 -28.88
C SER A 549 2.04 -24.73 -29.85
N GLY A 550 1.41 -23.99 -30.75
CA GLY A 550 0.52 -24.57 -31.77
C GLY A 550 -0.76 -25.19 -31.20
N GLY A 551 -1.15 -24.81 -29.99
CA GLY A 551 -2.40 -25.26 -29.40
C GLY A 551 -3.61 -24.73 -30.17
N LYS A 552 -4.61 -25.58 -30.42
CA LYS A 552 -5.87 -25.19 -31.03
C LYS A 552 -7.06 -25.53 -30.16
N LEU A 553 -8.06 -24.66 -30.21
CA LEU A 553 -9.24 -24.71 -29.37
C LEU A 553 -10.52 -24.87 -30.20
N THR A 554 -11.41 -25.76 -29.74
CA THR A 554 -12.78 -25.84 -30.21
C THR A 554 -13.75 -25.47 -29.09
N LEU A 555 -14.64 -24.52 -29.37
CA LEU A 555 -15.67 -24.02 -28.45
C LEU A 555 -17.04 -24.62 -28.79
N ASP A 556 -17.78 -25.06 -27.78
CA ASP A 556 -19.21 -25.30 -27.94
C ASP A 556 -20.00 -23.98 -27.93
N ARG A 557 -21.23 -23.98 -28.47
CA ARG A 557 -22.16 -22.84 -28.49
C ARG A 557 -22.66 -22.44 -27.09
N THR A 558 -22.32 -23.21 -26.06
CA THR A 558 -22.69 -22.99 -24.66
C THR A 558 -21.64 -22.21 -23.88
N VAL A 559 -20.46 -21.94 -24.46
CA VAL A 559 -19.38 -21.22 -23.77
C VAL A 559 -19.73 -19.73 -23.62
N PRO A 560 -19.67 -19.15 -22.40
CA PRO A 560 -19.96 -17.73 -22.17
C PRO A 560 -18.89 -16.82 -22.78
N TYR A 561 -19.26 -15.55 -23.01
CA TYR A 561 -18.31 -14.50 -23.40
C TYR A 561 -17.37 -14.14 -22.25
N GLY A 562 -16.13 -13.77 -22.57
CA GLY A 562 -15.12 -13.35 -21.61
C GLY A 562 -13.88 -14.23 -21.55
N ALA A 563 -13.08 -14.05 -20.49
CA ALA A 563 -11.81 -14.73 -20.30
C ALA A 563 -11.99 -16.23 -20.05
N ILE A 564 -11.15 -17.03 -20.70
CA ILE A 564 -11.04 -18.47 -20.51
C ILE A 564 -9.72 -18.76 -19.80
N GLU A 565 -9.84 -19.32 -18.60
CA GLU A 565 -8.70 -19.78 -17.81
C GLU A 565 -8.44 -21.27 -18.05
N ALA A 566 -7.18 -21.62 -18.30
CA ALA A 566 -6.69 -22.98 -18.17
C ALA A 566 -6.06 -23.19 -16.79
N LYS A 567 -6.26 -24.39 -16.25
CA LYS A 567 -5.67 -24.89 -15.01
C LYS A 567 -4.42 -25.68 -15.32
N ILE A 568 -3.34 -25.42 -14.59
CA ILE A 568 -2.06 -26.12 -14.71
C ILE A 568 -1.85 -26.99 -13.47
N GLY A 569 -1.62 -28.29 -13.64
CA GLY A 569 -1.55 -29.26 -12.55
C GLY A 569 -0.76 -30.53 -12.89
N GLY A 570 -1.19 -31.68 -12.36
CA GLY A 570 -0.54 -32.96 -12.63
C GLY A 570 0.72 -33.15 -11.77
N SER A 571 1.88 -33.41 -12.38
CA SER A 571 3.18 -33.63 -11.70
C SER A 571 3.71 -32.44 -10.87
N LEU A 572 2.93 -31.36 -10.80
CA LEU A 572 3.11 -30.23 -9.89
C LEU A 572 2.50 -30.46 -8.50
N ILE A 573 1.69 -31.51 -8.34
CA ILE A 573 0.87 -31.76 -7.16
C ILE A 573 1.12 -33.19 -6.67
N GLU A 574 1.58 -33.31 -5.44
CA GLU A 574 1.85 -34.56 -4.73
C GLU A 574 0.98 -34.69 -3.48
N ASN A 575 0.37 -33.59 -3.00
CA ASN A 575 -0.41 -33.56 -1.76
C ASN A 575 -1.94 -33.51 -1.97
N SER A 576 -2.44 -34.01 -3.09
CA SER A 576 -3.88 -34.09 -3.36
C SER A 576 -4.34 -35.54 -3.55
N VAL A 577 -5.54 -35.84 -3.05
CA VAL A 577 -6.26 -37.11 -3.23
C VAL A 577 -7.71 -36.84 -3.57
N ASP A 578 -8.41 -37.82 -4.15
CA ASP A 578 -9.84 -37.71 -4.46
C ASP A 578 -10.70 -37.69 -3.18
N GLU A 579 -10.33 -38.52 -2.19
CA GLU A 579 -10.99 -38.61 -0.89
C GLU A 579 -9.93 -38.94 0.16
N ILE A 580 -9.93 -38.24 1.30
CA ILE A 580 -8.97 -38.51 2.38
C ILE A 580 -9.38 -39.78 3.13
N ASP A 581 -8.48 -40.77 3.18
CA ASP A 581 -8.60 -41.90 4.11
C ASP A 581 -8.04 -41.49 5.49
N GLU A 582 -8.93 -41.16 6.44
CA GLU A 582 -8.54 -40.76 7.80
C GLU A 582 -7.73 -41.84 8.55
N ASP A 583 -7.76 -43.11 8.13
CA ASP A 583 -6.96 -44.17 8.75
C ASP A 583 -5.49 -44.17 8.26
N LYS A 584 -5.20 -43.53 7.13
CA LYS A 584 -3.84 -43.41 6.59
C LYS A 584 -3.15 -42.14 7.06
N ALA A 585 -2.10 -42.31 7.86
CA ALA A 585 -1.39 -41.21 8.50
C ALA A 585 -0.79 -40.19 7.51
N ASP A 586 -0.37 -40.68 6.35
CA ASP A 586 0.19 -39.93 5.22
C ASP A 586 -0.86 -39.10 4.46
N GLU A 587 -2.12 -39.55 4.41
CA GLU A 587 -3.20 -38.81 3.71
C GLU A 587 -3.85 -37.71 4.57
N ARG A 588 -3.74 -37.80 5.90
CA ARG A 588 -4.38 -36.86 6.85
C ARG A 588 -4.00 -35.39 6.65
N ALA A 589 -2.82 -35.11 6.09
CA ALA A 589 -2.36 -33.74 5.81
C ALA A 589 -2.43 -33.36 4.32
N MET A 590 -3.04 -34.20 3.48
CA MET A 590 -3.30 -33.93 2.08
C MET A 590 -4.59 -33.13 1.89
N PHE A 591 -4.87 -32.72 0.67
CA PHE A 591 -6.05 -31.94 0.28
C PHE A 591 -6.94 -32.74 -0.66
N GLU A 592 -8.26 -32.56 -0.53
CA GLU A 592 -9.23 -33.20 -1.42
C GLU A 592 -9.44 -32.35 -2.68
N ASP A 593 -9.53 -33.03 -3.83
CA ASP A 593 -9.93 -32.47 -5.13
C ASP A 593 -9.13 -31.21 -5.53
N LYS A 594 -7.80 -31.23 -5.35
CA LYS A 594 -6.89 -30.17 -5.81
C LYS A 594 -6.12 -30.61 -7.05
N ASP A 595 -6.62 -30.18 -8.21
CA ASP A 595 -6.14 -30.58 -9.53
C ASP A 595 -5.24 -29.53 -10.22
N TYR A 596 -4.98 -28.37 -9.60
CA TYR A 596 -4.14 -27.31 -10.18
C TYR A 596 -3.31 -26.54 -9.13
N VAL A 597 -2.18 -25.98 -9.59
CA VAL A 597 -1.33 -25.04 -8.84
C VAL A 597 -1.41 -23.61 -9.37
N ALA A 598 -1.75 -23.46 -10.65
CA ALA A 598 -1.79 -22.17 -11.32
C ALA A 598 -2.94 -22.10 -12.34
N LYS A 599 -3.39 -20.88 -12.63
CA LYS A 599 -4.34 -20.59 -13.69
C LYS A 599 -3.77 -19.55 -14.63
N VAL A 600 -4.09 -19.67 -15.91
CA VAL A 600 -3.65 -18.72 -16.94
C VAL A 600 -4.77 -18.46 -17.94
N VAL A 601 -4.98 -17.20 -18.32
CA VAL A 601 -5.97 -16.83 -19.34
C VAL A 601 -5.40 -17.17 -20.72
N LEU A 602 -5.96 -18.17 -21.38
CA LEU A 602 -5.51 -18.61 -22.72
C LEU A 602 -6.27 -17.93 -23.86
N ALA A 603 -7.53 -17.58 -23.62
CA ALA A 603 -8.40 -17.03 -24.65
C ALA A 603 -9.43 -16.06 -24.09
N GLU A 604 -9.95 -15.20 -24.95
CA GLU A 604 -11.07 -14.32 -24.69
C GLU A 604 -12.16 -14.60 -25.74
N VAL A 605 -13.30 -15.11 -25.28
CA VAL A 605 -14.45 -15.39 -26.14
C VAL A 605 -15.14 -14.07 -26.49
N ILE A 606 -15.04 -13.67 -27.74
CA ILE A 606 -15.64 -12.44 -28.28
C ILE A 606 -16.92 -12.76 -29.05
N THR A 607 -17.83 -11.79 -29.11
CA THR A 607 -18.95 -11.85 -30.05
C THR A 607 -18.41 -11.80 -31.47
N PRO A 608 -18.94 -12.60 -32.42
CA PRO A 608 -18.69 -12.35 -33.83
C PRO A 608 -19.21 -10.94 -34.11
N ALA A 609 -18.30 -9.99 -34.35
CA ALA A 609 -18.70 -8.73 -34.97
C ALA A 609 -19.35 -9.13 -36.32
N PRO A 610 -20.59 -8.72 -36.62
CA PRO A 610 -21.11 -8.90 -37.97
C PRO A 610 -20.09 -8.26 -38.91
N ALA A 611 -19.55 -9.02 -39.85
CA ALA A 611 -18.64 -8.48 -40.84
C ALA A 611 -19.35 -7.28 -41.50
N GLU A 612 -18.84 -6.07 -41.28
CA GLU A 612 -19.31 -4.88 -41.98
C GLU A 612 -18.86 -4.98 -43.43
N THR A 613 -19.62 -5.71 -44.25
CA THR A 613 -19.59 -5.51 -45.68
C THR A 613 -20.36 -4.23 -45.99
N ALA A 614 -19.68 -3.24 -46.56
CA ALA A 614 -20.29 -2.03 -47.08
C ALA A 614 -21.16 -2.39 -48.30
N ALA A 615 -22.45 -2.62 -48.08
CA ALA A 615 -23.42 -2.89 -49.12
C ALA A 615 -24.06 -1.58 -49.60
N VAL A 616 -24.18 -1.41 -50.93
CA VAL A 616 -24.87 -0.28 -51.56
C VAL A 616 -26.21 -0.75 -52.11
N ALA A 617 -27.31 -0.21 -51.57
CA ALA A 617 -28.66 -0.57 -51.98
C ALA A 617 -29.39 0.58 -52.69
N ASN A 618 -29.98 0.30 -53.85
CA ASN A 618 -30.67 1.27 -54.69
C ASN A 618 -32.16 0.90 -54.82
N PHE A 619 -33.04 1.75 -54.31
CA PHE A 619 -34.49 1.59 -54.30
C PHE A 619 -35.16 2.65 -55.18
N VAL A 620 -35.97 2.25 -56.15
CA VAL A 620 -36.70 3.18 -57.03
C VAL A 620 -38.13 3.35 -56.52
N ILE A 621 -38.62 4.59 -56.42
CA ILE A 621 -40.00 4.87 -55.99
C ILE A 621 -41.00 4.22 -56.95
N ASP A 622 -42.06 3.63 -56.39
CA ASP A 622 -43.13 2.91 -57.08
C ASP A 622 -42.67 1.62 -57.82
N SER A 623 -41.43 1.17 -57.61
CA SER A 623 -40.91 -0.11 -58.11
C SER A 623 -40.71 -1.11 -56.96
N THR A 624 -41.18 -2.34 -57.14
CA THR A 624 -40.86 -3.46 -56.23
C THR A 624 -39.46 -4.02 -56.49
N THR A 625 -38.85 -3.72 -57.63
CA THR A 625 -37.47 -4.15 -57.93
C THR A 625 -36.46 -3.13 -57.39
N TYR A 626 -35.43 -3.62 -56.72
CA TYR A 626 -34.33 -2.85 -56.14
C TYR A 626 -32.99 -3.56 -56.38
N LYS A 627 -31.86 -2.87 -56.20
CA LYS A 627 -30.52 -3.45 -56.38
C LYS A 627 -29.72 -3.43 -55.09
N VAL A 628 -28.99 -4.50 -54.78
CA VAL A 628 -27.96 -4.52 -53.72
C VAL A 628 -26.64 -4.92 -54.38
N ASP A 629 -25.63 -4.05 -54.30
CA ASP A 629 -24.33 -4.22 -54.97
C ASP A 629 -24.46 -4.56 -56.47
N GLY A 630 -25.43 -3.91 -57.13
CA GLY A 630 -25.73 -4.10 -58.56
C GLY A 630 -26.59 -5.32 -58.89
N VAL A 631 -26.86 -6.22 -57.93
CA VAL A 631 -27.70 -7.41 -58.10
C VAL A 631 -29.18 -7.06 -57.87
N GLU A 632 -30.06 -7.41 -58.81
CA GLU A 632 -31.49 -7.17 -58.70
C GLU A 632 -32.17 -8.09 -57.67
N LYS A 633 -33.04 -7.50 -56.86
CA LYS A 633 -33.87 -8.13 -55.84
C LYS A 633 -35.30 -7.57 -55.94
N THR A 634 -36.25 -8.26 -55.32
CA THR A 634 -37.67 -7.86 -55.31
C THR A 634 -38.16 -7.71 -53.88
N ALA A 635 -38.74 -6.55 -53.57
CA ALA A 635 -39.44 -6.26 -52.34
C ALA A 635 -40.93 -6.55 -52.48
N ASP A 636 -41.58 -6.92 -51.39
CA ASP A 636 -43.03 -7.21 -51.37
C ASP A 636 -43.89 -5.95 -51.56
N VAL A 637 -43.35 -4.79 -51.20
CA VAL A 637 -44.03 -3.49 -51.28
C VAL A 637 -43.06 -2.47 -51.85
N ALA A 638 -43.50 -1.73 -52.87
CA ALA A 638 -42.68 -0.67 -53.47
C ALA A 638 -42.48 0.49 -52.50
N PRO A 639 -41.28 1.11 -52.46
CA PRO A 639 -41.07 2.40 -51.82
C PRO A 639 -42.02 3.45 -52.40
N TYR A 640 -42.47 4.40 -51.58
CA TYR A 640 -43.42 5.43 -52.01
C TYR A 640 -43.16 6.75 -51.29
N ILE A 641 -43.71 7.83 -51.85
CA ILE A 641 -43.68 9.15 -51.23
C ILE A 641 -45.05 9.43 -50.63
N ASN A 642 -45.09 9.77 -49.35
CA ASN A 642 -46.27 10.20 -48.62
C ASN A 642 -45.97 11.49 -47.88
N ASN A 643 -46.76 12.55 -48.10
CA ASN A 643 -46.57 13.88 -47.50
C ASN A 643 -45.13 14.43 -47.60
N GLY A 644 -44.48 14.23 -48.75
CA GLY A 644 -43.10 14.69 -48.97
C GLY A 644 -42.03 13.91 -48.19
N ARG A 645 -42.36 12.69 -47.73
CA ARG A 645 -41.42 11.75 -47.11
C ARG A 645 -41.41 10.43 -47.86
N THR A 646 -40.21 9.89 -48.05
CA THR A 646 -40.00 8.60 -48.71
C THR A 646 -40.09 7.48 -47.68
N PHE A 647 -40.98 6.52 -47.91
CA PHE A 647 -41.21 5.35 -47.06
C PHE A 647 -40.69 4.09 -47.75
N LEU A 648 -39.95 3.27 -47.01
CA LEU A 648 -39.47 1.97 -47.47
C LEU A 648 -39.91 0.86 -46.53
N PRO A 649 -40.08 -0.38 -47.01
CA PRO A 649 -40.32 -1.52 -46.14
C PRO A 649 -39.05 -1.86 -45.36
N VAL A 650 -39.16 -1.81 -44.03
CA VAL A 650 -38.02 -1.81 -43.10
C VAL A 650 -37.17 -3.07 -43.20
N ARG A 651 -37.80 -4.23 -43.44
CA ARG A 651 -37.10 -5.52 -43.59
C ARG A 651 -36.04 -5.46 -44.69
N PHE A 652 -36.39 -5.00 -45.88
CA PHE A 652 -35.46 -4.98 -47.01
C PHE A 652 -34.34 -3.97 -46.83
N VAL A 653 -34.61 -2.86 -46.13
CA VAL A 653 -33.57 -1.89 -45.74
C VAL A 653 -32.60 -2.52 -44.72
N ALA A 654 -33.13 -3.22 -43.72
CA ALA A 654 -32.32 -3.90 -42.71
C ALA A 654 -31.45 -5.02 -43.33
N GLU A 655 -32.04 -5.88 -44.15
CA GLU A 655 -31.31 -6.93 -44.88
C GLU A 655 -30.24 -6.36 -45.82
N ALA A 656 -30.57 -5.27 -46.53
CA ALA A 656 -29.61 -4.57 -47.38
C ALA A 656 -28.44 -3.96 -46.60
N LEU A 657 -28.62 -3.65 -45.31
CA LEU A 657 -27.61 -3.11 -44.40
C LEU A 657 -26.91 -4.19 -43.55
N GLY A 658 -27.05 -5.47 -43.93
CA GLY A 658 -26.37 -6.58 -43.28
C GLY A 658 -27.03 -7.08 -41.99
N VAL A 659 -28.26 -6.66 -41.69
CA VAL A 659 -29.04 -7.24 -40.58
C VAL A 659 -29.53 -8.62 -40.99
N THR A 660 -29.17 -9.65 -40.24
CA THR A 660 -29.64 -11.02 -40.48
C THR A 660 -31.13 -11.14 -40.20
N GLU A 661 -31.81 -12.08 -40.86
CA GLU A 661 -33.25 -12.30 -40.67
C GLU A 661 -33.63 -12.58 -39.20
N SER A 662 -32.78 -13.30 -38.46
CA SER A 662 -32.96 -13.55 -37.02
C SER A 662 -32.97 -12.28 -36.17
N ASN A 663 -32.36 -11.20 -36.66
CA ASN A 663 -32.22 -9.92 -35.97
C ASN A 663 -33.28 -8.90 -36.41
N ILE A 664 -34.27 -9.31 -37.21
CA ILE A 664 -35.44 -8.52 -37.60
C ILE A 664 -36.66 -9.08 -36.87
N ILE A 665 -36.92 -8.55 -35.67
CA ILE A 665 -37.91 -9.11 -34.75
C ILE A 665 -39.21 -8.30 -34.83
N TRP A 666 -40.34 -8.97 -35.02
CA TRP A 666 -41.66 -8.37 -34.95
C TRP A 666 -42.43 -8.85 -33.73
N ASN A 667 -42.87 -7.92 -32.88
CA ASN A 667 -43.79 -8.19 -31.79
C ASN A 667 -45.21 -7.76 -32.20
N ALA A 668 -46.07 -8.74 -32.47
CA ALA A 668 -47.45 -8.49 -32.89
C ALA A 668 -48.32 -7.86 -31.79
N ASN A 669 -48.05 -8.16 -30.52
CA ASN A 669 -48.86 -7.67 -29.39
C ASN A 669 -48.65 -6.17 -29.17
N THR A 670 -47.40 -5.72 -29.25
CA THR A 670 -47.02 -4.30 -29.07
C THR A 670 -46.95 -3.54 -30.38
N LYS A 671 -47.08 -4.23 -31.52
CA LYS A 671 -46.87 -3.71 -32.88
C LYS A 671 -45.50 -3.04 -33.01
N THR A 672 -44.45 -3.70 -32.52
CA THR A 672 -43.08 -3.18 -32.49
C THR A 672 -42.16 -3.99 -33.39
N VAL A 673 -41.40 -3.32 -34.25
CA VAL A 673 -40.24 -3.91 -34.95
C VAL A 673 -38.98 -3.58 -34.15
N THR A 674 -38.15 -4.58 -33.88
CA THR A 674 -36.81 -4.45 -33.31
C THR A 674 -35.78 -4.93 -34.32
N LEU A 675 -34.78 -4.10 -34.62
CA LEU A 675 -33.66 -4.41 -35.50
C LEU A 675 -32.37 -4.43 -34.68
N ILE A 676 -31.54 -5.45 -34.84
CA ILE A 676 -30.28 -5.60 -34.09
C ILE A 676 -29.11 -5.72 -35.09
N LYS A 677 -28.22 -4.72 -35.10
CA LYS A 677 -27.05 -4.66 -35.98
C LYS A 677 -25.81 -4.30 -35.16
N GLY A 678 -24.93 -5.27 -34.94
CA GLY A 678 -23.75 -5.07 -34.08
C GLY A 678 -24.16 -4.62 -32.68
N ASP A 679 -23.71 -3.44 -32.27
CA ASP A 679 -24.03 -2.77 -31.01
C ASP A 679 -25.27 -1.84 -31.08
N ARG A 680 -25.96 -1.79 -32.25
CA ARG A 680 -27.14 -0.94 -32.46
C ARG A 680 -28.44 -1.74 -32.38
N ILE A 681 -29.33 -1.32 -31.48
CA ILE A 681 -30.69 -1.83 -31.33
C ILE A 681 -31.65 -0.69 -31.65
N ALA A 682 -32.44 -0.87 -32.71
CA ALA A 682 -33.47 0.08 -33.13
C ALA A 682 -34.87 -0.50 -32.93
N GLN A 683 -35.74 0.21 -32.20
CA GLN A 683 -37.12 -0.20 -31.95
C GLN A 683 -38.10 0.86 -32.46
N MET A 684 -39.09 0.42 -33.23
CA MET A 684 -40.14 1.28 -33.78
C MET A 684 -41.51 0.67 -33.55
N THR A 685 -42.47 1.48 -33.13
CA THR A 685 -43.86 1.04 -32.91
C THR A 685 -44.77 1.62 -33.97
N ILE A 686 -45.61 0.80 -34.59
CA ILE A 686 -46.55 1.23 -35.63
C ILE A 686 -47.51 2.29 -35.09
N GLY A 687 -47.69 3.37 -35.84
CA GLY A 687 -48.52 4.53 -35.45
C GLY A 687 -47.82 5.51 -34.51
N SER A 688 -46.60 5.21 -34.06
CA SER A 688 -45.78 6.11 -33.26
C SER A 688 -44.80 6.88 -34.13
N ASN A 689 -44.57 8.14 -33.78
CA ASN A 689 -43.51 8.98 -34.32
C ASN A 689 -42.25 8.97 -33.43
N LYS A 690 -42.07 7.93 -32.61
CA LYS A 690 -40.87 7.72 -31.79
C LYS A 690 -40.12 6.48 -32.26
N LEU A 691 -38.85 6.65 -32.53
CA LEU A 691 -37.87 5.60 -32.80
C LEU A 691 -36.94 5.50 -31.58
N ILE A 692 -36.65 4.31 -31.07
CA ILE A 692 -35.70 4.12 -29.96
C ILE A 692 -34.43 3.52 -30.53
N VAL A 693 -33.28 4.17 -30.37
CA VAL A 693 -31.97 3.66 -30.80
C VAL A 693 -31.10 3.54 -29.55
N ASN A 694 -30.64 2.33 -29.23
CA ASN A 694 -29.83 2.04 -28.03
C ASN A 694 -30.45 2.60 -26.73
N GLY A 695 -31.77 2.48 -26.61
CA GLY A 695 -32.53 2.98 -25.45
C GLY A 695 -32.85 4.49 -25.48
N VAL A 696 -32.33 5.25 -26.45
CA VAL A 696 -32.58 6.69 -26.59
C VAL A 696 -33.69 6.96 -27.59
N ALA A 697 -34.68 7.77 -27.21
CA ALA A 697 -35.79 8.13 -28.10
C ALA A 697 -35.41 9.25 -29.09
N VAL A 698 -35.64 8.99 -30.37
CA VAL A 698 -35.52 9.90 -31.51
C VAL A 698 -36.92 10.22 -32.04
N GLN A 699 -37.26 11.51 -32.10
CA GLN A 699 -38.54 11.98 -32.60
C GLN A 699 -38.54 12.01 -34.15
N MET A 700 -39.48 11.31 -34.75
CA MET A 700 -39.70 11.28 -36.20
C MET A 700 -40.74 12.32 -36.63
N ASP A 701 -40.57 12.85 -37.84
CA ASP A 701 -41.53 13.78 -38.46
C ASP A 701 -42.70 13.08 -39.18
N ALA A 702 -42.65 11.76 -39.32
CA ALA A 702 -43.76 10.92 -39.73
C ALA A 702 -43.73 9.57 -38.98
N ALA A 703 -44.90 8.99 -38.74
CA ALA A 703 -45.03 7.74 -37.98
C ALA A 703 -44.71 6.51 -38.84
N ALA A 704 -44.21 5.45 -38.21
CA ALA A 704 -44.13 4.13 -38.85
C ALA A 704 -45.54 3.63 -39.19
N GLU A 705 -45.74 3.05 -40.39
CA GLU A 705 -47.04 2.58 -40.82
C GLU A 705 -46.99 1.14 -41.37
N ILE A 706 -48.17 0.54 -41.55
CA ILE A 706 -48.31 -0.73 -42.25
C ILE A 706 -48.95 -0.43 -43.59
N LYS A 707 -48.25 -0.75 -44.68
CA LYS A 707 -48.77 -0.69 -46.05
C LYS A 707 -48.70 -2.08 -46.66
N ASP A 708 -49.83 -2.55 -47.19
CA ASP A 708 -49.96 -3.86 -47.85
C ASP A 708 -49.37 -5.02 -47.01
N GLY A 709 -49.57 -4.97 -45.68
CA GLY A 709 -49.09 -6.00 -44.75
C GLY A 709 -47.58 -5.97 -44.46
N ARG A 710 -46.88 -4.88 -44.79
CA ARG A 710 -45.47 -4.66 -44.44
C ARG A 710 -45.29 -3.38 -43.62
N THR A 711 -44.40 -3.44 -42.63
CA THR A 711 -43.98 -2.25 -41.88
C THR A 711 -43.11 -1.36 -42.75
N THR A 712 -43.54 -0.12 -42.92
CA THR A 712 -42.84 0.92 -43.66
C THR A 712 -42.50 2.08 -42.73
N LEU A 713 -41.33 2.67 -42.94
CA LEU A 713 -40.81 3.76 -42.11
C LEU A 713 -40.26 4.87 -43.02
N PRO A 714 -40.29 6.15 -42.60
CA PRO A 714 -39.55 7.17 -43.32
C PRO A 714 -38.06 6.82 -43.38
N LEU A 715 -37.54 6.79 -44.60
CA LEU A 715 -36.20 6.33 -44.96
C LEU A 715 -35.08 6.88 -44.07
N ARG A 716 -35.11 8.19 -43.85
CA ARG A 716 -34.08 8.92 -43.08
C ARG A 716 -33.87 8.28 -41.71
N TYR A 717 -34.95 7.92 -41.02
CA TYR A 717 -34.89 7.35 -39.69
C TYR A 717 -34.51 5.87 -39.71
N ALA A 718 -34.86 5.12 -40.76
CA ALA A 718 -34.41 3.74 -40.94
C ALA A 718 -32.89 3.67 -41.09
N ALA A 719 -32.34 4.55 -41.94
CA ALA A 719 -30.91 4.65 -42.15
C ALA A 719 -30.17 5.14 -40.90
N GLN A 720 -30.66 6.21 -40.25
CA GLN A 720 -30.08 6.71 -39.00
C GLN A 720 -30.07 5.65 -37.88
N ALA A 721 -31.15 4.87 -37.74
CA ALA A 721 -31.25 3.79 -36.76
C ALA A 721 -30.13 2.76 -36.93
N LEU A 722 -29.79 2.43 -38.18
CA LEU A 722 -28.85 1.38 -38.55
C LEU A 722 -27.44 1.91 -38.87
N GLY A 723 -27.21 3.22 -38.71
CA GLY A 723 -25.92 3.87 -38.93
C GLY A 723 -25.56 4.09 -40.40
N ALA A 724 -26.53 4.05 -41.31
CA ALA A 724 -26.31 4.13 -42.75
C ALA A 724 -26.46 5.56 -43.32
N GLU A 725 -25.77 5.84 -44.42
CA GLU A 725 -25.90 7.06 -45.22
C GLU A 725 -26.96 6.90 -46.33
N VAL A 726 -27.62 8.00 -46.69
CA VAL A 726 -28.70 8.01 -47.69
C VAL A 726 -28.49 9.15 -48.69
N GLU A 727 -28.59 8.82 -49.97
CA GLU A 727 -28.64 9.77 -51.08
C GLU A 727 -29.98 9.64 -51.82
N TRP A 728 -30.50 10.78 -52.32
CA TRP A 728 -31.72 10.85 -53.12
C TRP A 728 -31.41 11.48 -54.48
N ASP A 729 -31.76 10.79 -55.55
CA ASP A 729 -31.73 11.30 -56.92
C ASP A 729 -33.15 11.61 -57.40
N GLU A 730 -33.44 12.89 -57.58
CA GLU A 730 -34.75 13.39 -58.01
C GLU A 730 -35.06 13.03 -59.48
N ALA A 731 -34.06 12.99 -60.36
CA ALA A 731 -34.27 12.74 -61.79
C ALA A 731 -34.68 11.29 -62.05
N THR A 732 -34.08 10.35 -61.31
CA THR A 732 -34.38 8.91 -61.44
C THR A 732 -35.37 8.40 -60.39
N ARG A 733 -35.75 9.24 -59.41
CA ARG A 733 -36.56 8.86 -58.25
C ARG A 733 -35.94 7.67 -57.50
N THR A 734 -34.63 7.70 -57.30
CA THR A 734 -33.86 6.61 -56.68
C THR A 734 -33.33 7.02 -55.32
N VAL A 735 -33.48 6.13 -54.35
CA VAL A 735 -32.85 6.16 -53.04
C VAL A 735 -31.63 5.25 -53.05
N THR A 736 -30.47 5.78 -52.71
CA THR A 736 -29.25 5.00 -52.48
C THR A 736 -28.95 4.97 -50.99
N ILE A 737 -28.77 3.76 -50.44
CA ILE A 737 -28.41 3.54 -49.04
C ILE A 737 -27.02 2.92 -49.01
N LYS A 738 -26.11 3.47 -48.22
CA LYS A 738 -24.72 3.02 -48.06
C LYS A 738 -24.43 2.74 -46.60
N ASN A 739 -23.75 1.63 -46.33
CA ASN A 739 -23.29 1.28 -44.99
C ASN A 739 -22.09 2.12 -44.55
#